data_AF-A0A4V4H0L6-F1
#
_entry.id   AF-A0A4V4H0L6-F1
#
_cell.length_a   1.000
_cell.length_b   1.000
_cell.length_c   1.000
_cell.angle_alpha   90.00
_cell.angle_beta   90.00
_cell.angle_gamma   90.00
#
_symmetry.space_group_name_H-M   'P 1'
#
loop_
_entity.id
_entity.type
_entity.pdbx_description
1 polymer ?
#
loop_
_entity_poly.entity_id
_entity_poly.type
_entity_poly.pdbx_seq_one_letter_code
_entity_poly.pdbx_strand_id
1 'polypeptide(L)'
;MLKNLLTVYLICMLCVSALAQPAPKREFRGAWIATYSNIDWPNRTQTPTQQRAALLTILDHHKATGLTALFIQVRSQCDAMYASAIEPWSADLTGTQGKVPDPYWDPMQFAIEECHKRGIEFHAWLNPYRAAGNSNSIPSFAATHVTKTHPEWLLSQGTLRILDPGKAAVRDYVTSIITDIVHRYDVDGIHFDDYFYPSPPGAGVSPFNDSASFADDPRGFTVRADWRRDNVNLLIARIYDSIKTIKPWVKFGVSPSGIYRNSTNPAIGSATSGLEHYTSLYADTRKWIQQGWLDYLCPQVYWYIGQPGANYSVIVPWWNNNAYGRHIYIGLAGYKVNDPAQGTNWANPSMIPNEVRLNRSLSNIYGESVYNTNSLRSNSKLGFRDSLRLYFYNKPALLPNMPWRDSIAPDKPSGLTAVKYGNDSVVLKWNKAVTSDELNKAWQFVIYRSTNPDIDTSLAENILYITANDTTGYTDKSLTANTNYYYAVTTTDRFHNESTASNTVSNLPPVIECPHDTLLVLNTSCTVVIPDFSQAIVMQASSPVTITQFPAAGSIINGQQETLITLTATDAGGNADTCSFLVKTVDHAAPVINTPVLTVANGGSIILSTDSATCSFTAGNQLDITATDNCDDSLLYAYTLTFNGIISGPVTSNTLSGIIFPKGSTIVSWTVSDHAGNTASYSYTVVVNDTESPLITNVSVTPTQLWPPNHKLREVTINYTATDNCGAVTSSLAVTSNEPVTGNHEPDWIIVDEHHVKLRAERLRFNKDRIYTIALTATDSAGNTSSQSTTITVPCFPNEENGLLTVKAFPNPSPNQFIIMTLSTSPKSLRLAVTDNAGKLVEARHGLPSTGLFFLGGNYLPGIYYLEVKQGNNKETLKLIKLKR
;
A
#
# COMPACT_ATOMS: atom_id res chain seq x y z
N MET A 1 -5.35 -61.67 9.25
CA MET A 1 -5.58 -61.24 7.85
C MET A 1 -5.02 -59.85 7.55
N LEU A 2 -5.32 -58.81 8.33
CA LEU A 2 -4.87 -57.42 8.05
C LEU A 2 -3.34 -57.24 8.01
N LYS A 3 -2.57 -57.89 8.90
CA LYS A 3 -1.09 -57.85 8.89
C LYS A 3 -0.48 -58.49 7.63
N ASN A 4 -1.08 -59.55 7.09
CA ASN A 4 -0.59 -60.23 5.89
C ASN A 4 -0.92 -59.40 4.63
N LEU A 5 -2.06 -58.72 4.59
CA LEU A 5 -2.41 -57.76 3.54
C LEU A 5 -1.47 -56.55 3.53
N LEU A 6 -1.13 -55.99 4.70
CA LEU A 6 -0.17 -54.89 4.79
C LEU A 6 1.23 -55.31 4.33
N THR A 7 1.64 -56.53 4.67
CA THR A 7 2.96 -57.08 4.27
C THR A 7 3.03 -57.36 2.77
N VAL A 8 1.96 -57.91 2.17
CA VAL A 8 1.86 -58.10 0.72
C VAL A 8 1.83 -56.76 -0.03
N TYR A 9 1.15 -55.75 0.52
CA TYR A 9 1.11 -54.40 -0.03
C TYR A 9 2.48 -53.69 0.06
N LEU A 10 3.19 -53.84 1.18
CA LEU A 10 4.54 -53.30 1.38
C LEU A 10 5.58 -54.00 0.49
N ILE A 11 5.49 -55.32 0.33
CA ILE A 11 6.35 -56.10 -0.60
C ILE A 11 6.05 -55.73 -2.06
N CYS A 12 4.77 -55.53 -2.44
CA CYS A 12 4.43 -55.04 -3.79
C CYS A 12 4.97 -53.62 -4.05
N MET A 13 4.86 -52.70 -3.08
CA MET A 13 5.43 -51.34 -3.18
C MET A 13 6.97 -51.35 -3.30
N LEU A 14 7.64 -52.21 -2.53
CA LEU A 14 9.10 -52.39 -2.59
C LEU A 14 9.56 -53.03 -3.91
N CYS A 15 8.82 -54.01 -4.45
CA CYS A 15 9.12 -54.62 -5.74
C CYS A 15 8.85 -53.68 -6.93
N VAL A 16 7.84 -52.81 -6.87
CA VAL A 16 7.58 -51.79 -7.91
C VAL A 16 8.69 -50.74 -7.94
N SER A 17 9.22 -50.35 -6.77
CA SER A 17 10.32 -49.38 -6.66
C SER A 17 11.66 -49.95 -7.15
N ALA A 18 11.89 -51.26 -7.03
CA ALA A 18 13.11 -51.93 -7.50
C ALA A 18 13.17 -52.15 -9.03
N LEU A 19 12.05 -51.95 -9.75
CA LEU A 19 11.95 -52.18 -11.21
C LEU A 19 12.04 -50.89 -12.05
N ALA A 20 11.88 -49.71 -11.43
CA ALA A 20 11.89 -48.42 -12.11
C ALA A 20 13.28 -47.78 -12.02
N GLN A 21 13.98 -47.68 -13.16
CA GLN A 21 15.18 -46.86 -13.26
C GLN A 21 14.77 -45.37 -13.24
N PRO A 22 15.47 -44.48 -12.53
CA PRO A 22 15.16 -43.05 -12.52
C PRO A 22 15.07 -42.51 -13.96
N ALA A 23 14.03 -41.73 -14.25
CA ALA A 23 13.86 -41.14 -15.56
C ALA A 23 14.99 -40.13 -15.81
N PRO A 24 15.79 -40.28 -16.88
CA PRO A 24 16.84 -39.32 -17.20
C PRO A 24 16.21 -37.99 -17.65
N LYS A 25 16.83 -36.86 -17.27
CA LYS A 25 16.42 -35.53 -17.76
C LYS A 25 16.53 -35.41 -19.28
N ARG A 26 17.54 -36.08 -19.87
CA ARG A 26 17.84 -36.03 -21.31
C ARG A 26 17.88 -37.43 -21.89
N GLU A 27 17.08 -37.67 -22.93
CA GLU A 27 17.01 -38.96 -23.61
C GLU A 27 16.37 -38.82 -25.00
N PHE A 28 17.01 -39.41 -26.01
CA PHE A 28 16.43 -39.53 -27.34
C PHE A 28 15.42 -40.68 -27.34
N ARG A 29 14.17 -40.38 -27.69
CA ARG A 29 13.08 -41.36 -27.73
C ARG A 29 12.42 -41.29 -29.10
N GLY A 30 12.86 -42.16 -30.00
CA GLY A 30 12.47 -42.14 -31.41
C GLY A 30 11.52 -43.24 -31.85
N ALA A 31 10.91 -43.03 -33.02
CA ALA A 31 10.28 -44.09 -33.81
C ALA A 31 10.38 -43.78 -35.30
N TRP A 32 10.42 -44.84 -36.11
CA TRP A 32 10.32 -44.72 -37.57
C TRP A 32 8.86 -44.82 -38.02
N ILE A 33 8.48 -43.94 -38.94
CA ILE A 33 7.22 -43.98 -39.70
C ILE A 33 7.60 -44.25 -41.16
N ALA A 34 7.51 -45.52 -41.57
CA ALA A 34 7.84 -45.96 -42.92
C ALA A 34 6.68 -45.73 -43.89
N THR A 35 6.99 -45.10 -45.02
CA THR A 35 6.01 -44.78 -46.07
C THR A 35 6.07 -45.73 -47.25
N TYR A 36 7.23 -46.34 -47.50
CA TYR A 36 7.42 -47.36 -48.52
C TYR A 36 6.40 -48.49 -48.37
N SER A 37 5.67 -48.79 -49.44
CA SER A 37 4.61 -49.81 -49.45
C SER A 37 3.50 -49.58 -48.41
N ASN A 38 3.30 -48.34 -47.95
CA ASN A 38 2.34 -47.98 -46.91
C ASN A 38 2.54 -48.75 -45.58
N ILE A 39 3.79 -49.08 -45.21
CA ILE A 39 4.07 -49.89 -44.01
C ILE A 39 3.39 -49.28 -42.78
N ASP A 40 3.66 -48.02 -42.43
CA ASP A 40 3.07 -47.36 -41.27
C ASP A 40 2.04 -46.30 -41.67
N TRP A 41 2.39 -45.46 -42.66
CA TRP A 41 1.58 -44.34 -43.13
C TRP A 41 2.11 -43.82 -44.48
N PRO A 42 1.32 -43.22 -45.37
CA PRO A 42 -0.14 -43.16 -45.34
C PRO A 42 -0.76 -44.47 -45.82
N ASN A 43 -2.08 -44.58 -45.86
CA ASN A 43 -2.74 -45.58 -46.69
C ASN A 43 -3.11 -44.92 -48.03
N ARG A 44 -2.54 -45.41 -49.14
CA ARG A 44 -2.73 -44.82 -50.48
C ARG A 44 -4.18 -44.83 -50.98
N THR A 45 -5.06 -45.62 -50.37
CA THR A 45 -6.49 -45.67 -50.74
C THR A 45 -7.35 -44.63 -50.01
N GLN A 46 -6.78 -43.96 -49.01
CA GLN A 46 -7.45 -42.92 -48.24
C GLN A 46 -7.42 -41.57 -48.96
N THR A 47 -8.43 -40.73 -48.70
CA THR A 47 -8.42 -39.33 -49.14
C THR A 47 -7.36 -38.52 -48.38
N PRO A 48 -6.89 -37.38 -48.90
CA PRO A 48 -6.00 -36.48 -48.16
C PRO A 48 -6.46 -36.15 -46.73
N THR A 49 -7.75 -35.88 -46.52
CA THR A 49 -8.32 -35.62 -45.19
C THR A 49 -8.16 -36.81 -44.25
N GLN A 50 -8.41 -38.03 -44.74
CA GLN A 50 -8.24 -39.25 -43.96
C GLN A 50 -6.76 -39.52 -43.65
N GLN A 51 -5.85 -39.28 -44.60
CA GLN A 51 -4.41 -39.43 -44.40
C GLN A 51 -3.88 -38.45 -43.35
N ARG A 52 -4.34 -37.19 -43.36
CA ARG A 52 -4.04 -36.19 -42.32
C ARG A 52 -4.53 -36.64 -40.94
N ALA A 53 -5.79 -37.07 -40.83
CA ALA A 53 -6.36 -37.55 -39.57
C ALA A 53 -5.62 -38.78 -39.02
N ALA A 54 -5.21 -39.70 -39.91
CA ALA A 54 -4.40 -40.86 -39.55
C ALA A 54 -3.02 -40.45 -39.01
N LEU A 55 -2.38 -39.45 -39.63
CA LEU A 55 -1.10 -38.93 -39.14
C LEU A 55 -1.28 -38.29 -37.75
N LEU A 56 -2.29 -37.44 -37.55
CA LEU A 56 -2.57 -36.84 -36.24
C LEU A 56 -2.73 -37.92 -35.15
N THR A 57 -3.48 -38.99 -35.45
CA THR A 57 -3.65 -40.12 -34.53
C THR A 57 -2.31 -40.79 -34.20
N ILE A 58 -1.43 -40.95 -35.19
CA ILE A 58 -0.08 -41.49 -34.98
C ILE A 58 0.75 -40.56 -34.08
N LEU A 59 0.73 -39.25 -34.34
CA LEU A 59 1.51 -38.28 -33.58
C LEU A 59 1.03 -38.18 -32.12
N ASP A 60 -0.29 -38.14 -31.89
CA ASP A 60 -0.88 -38.16 -30.55
C ASP A 60 -0.51 -39.44 -29.79
N HIS A 61 -0.53 -40.58 -30.48
CA HIS A 61 -0.14 -41.86 -29.90
C HIS A 61 1.35 -41.88 -29.48
N HIS A 62 2.24 -41.33 -30.31
CA HIS A 62 3.67 -41.23 -29.99
C HIS A 62 3.94 -40.21 -28.89
N LYS A 63 3.26 -39.06 -28.88
CA LYS A 63 3.35 -38.09 -27.78
C LYS A 63 2.91 -38.70 -26.46
N ALA A 64 1.79 -39.44 -26.46
CA ALA A 64 1.31 -40.15 -25.27
C ALA A 64 2.23 -41.30 -24.82
N THR A 65 3.11 -41.80 -25.70
CA THR A 65 4.14 -42.78 -25.36
C THR A 65 5.34 -42.12 -24.67
N GLY A 66 5.55 -40.81 -24.87
CA GLY A 66 6.68 -40.05 -24.36
C GLY A 66 7.84 -39.91 -25.36
N LEU A 67 7.59 -40.11 -26.66
CA LEU A 67 8.61 -39.91 -27.70
C LEU A 67 8.96 -38.43 -27.90
N THR A 68 10.21 -38.17 -28.27
CA THR A 68 10.78 -36.82 -28.45
C THR A 68 11.17 -36.52 -29.90
N ALA A 69 11.32 -37.53 -30.76
CA ALA A 69 11.65 -37.35 -32.17
C ALA A 69 11.02 -38.44 -33.06
N LEU A 70 10.78 -38.14 -34.33
CA LEU A 70 10.25 -39.09 -35.31
C LEU A 70 11.04 -39.03 -36.62
N PHE A 71 11.38 -40.21 -37.13
CA PHE A 71 11.96 -40.38 -38.47
C PHE A 71 10.84 -40.71 -39.45
N ILE A 72 10.41 -39.73 -40.26
CA ILE A 72 9.28 -39.91 -41.19
C ILE A 72 9.83 -40.05 -42.60
N GLN A 73 9.54 -41.15 -43.28
CA GLN A 73 10.11 -41.44 -44.60
C GLN A 73 9.51 -40.53 -45.67
N VAL A 74 10.26 -39.51 -46.08
CA VAL A 74 9.81 -38.54 -47.09
C VAL A 74 10.29 -38.87 -48.49
N ARG A 75 11.31 -39.74 -48.59
CA ARG A 75 11.85 -40.27 -49.85
C ARG A 75 12.11 -41.77 -49.72
N SER A 76 11.40 -42.58 -50.50
CA SER A 76 11.48 -44.03 -50.39
C SER A 76 12.23 -44.67 -51.56
N GLN A 77 11.95 -44.24 -52.79
CA GLN A 77 12.48 -44.83 -54.02
C GLN A 77 12.59 -43.80 -55.15
N CYS A 78 13.41 -42.76 -54.94
CA CYS A 78 13.52 -41.59 -55.83
C CYS A 78 12.18 -40.90 -56.11
N ASP A 79 11.39 -40.76 -55.05
CA ASP A 79 10.07 -40.17 -55.03
C ASP A 79 9.88 -39.29 -53.79
N ALA A 80 8.88 -38.41 -53.80
CA ALA A 80 8.67 -37.42 -52.74
C ALA A 80 7.29 -37.54 -52.08
N MET A 81 7.27 -37.53 -50.74
CA MET A 81 6.08 -37.30 -49.91
C MET A 81 5.88 -35.80 -49.61
N TYR A 82 6.31 -34.95 -50.53
CA TYR A 82 6.28 -33.48 -50.44
C TYR A 82 6.31 -32.90 -51.84
N ALA A 83 5.98 -31.61 -51.99
CA ALA A 83 6.05 -30.95 -53.28
C ALA A 83 7.53 -30.77 -53.68
N SER A 84 8.01 -31.57 -54.63
CA SER A 84 9.37 -31.50 -55.16
C SER A 84 9.36 -31.08 -56.63
N ALA A 85 10.30 -30.22 -57.00
CA ALA A 85 10.59 -29.90 -58.40
C ALA A 85 11.62 -30.86 -59.03
N ILE A 86 12.24 -31.72 -58.21
CA ILE A 86 13.32 -32.63 -58.61
C ILE A 86 12.76 -34.05 -58.80
N GLU A 87 11.97 -34.54 -57.85
CA GLU A 87 11.45 -35.91 -57.82
C GLU A 87 9.92 -35.97 -57.96
N PRO A 88 9.38 -37.03 -58.60
CA PRO A 88 7.94 -37.19 -58.71
C PRO A 88 7.29 -37.49 -57.35
N TRP A 89 6.01 -37.13 -57.21
CA TRP A 89 5.18 -37.55 -56.08
C TRP A 89 5.20 -39.06 -55.88
N SER A 90 5.25 -39.52 -54.63
CA SER A 90 5.27 -40.94 -54.31
C SER A 90 3.96 -41.64 -54.67
N ALA A 91 4.08 -42.84 -55.24
CA ALA A 91 2.93 -43.72 -55.48
C ALA A 91 2.32 -44.24 -54.18
N ASP A 92 3.07 -44.25 -53.07
CA ASP A 92 2.52 -44.64 -51.77
C ASP A 92 1.56 -43.56 -51.21
N LEU A 93 1.53 -42.35 -51.77
CA LEU A 93 0.57 -41.31 -51.39
C LEU A 93 -0.79 -41.47 -52.10
N THR A 94 -0.78 -41.72 -53.42
CA THR A 94 -1.97 -41.62 -54.29
C THR A 94 -2.28 -42.90 -55.09
N GLY A 95 -1.42 -43.92 -54.99
CA GLY A 95 -1.45 -45.10 -55.83
C GLY A 95 -0.78 -44.93 -57.21
N THR A 96 -0.36 -43.72 -57.59
CA THR A 96 0.25 -43.44 -58.89
C THR A 96 1.44 -42.50 -58.75
N GLN A 97 2.63 -42.92 -59.19
CA GLN A 97 3.83 -42.10 -59.13
C GLN A 97 3.67 -40.84 -59.98
N GLY A 98 4.11 -39.69 -59.47
CA GLY A 98 4.02 -38.39 -60.12
C GLY A 98 2.64 -37.72 -60.01
N LYS A 99 1.61 -38.43 -59.51
CA LYS A 99 0.28 -37.84 -59.31
C LYS A 99 0.25 -36.98 -58.06
N VAL A 100 0.00 -35.68 -58.26
CA VAL A 100 -0.25 -34.70 -57.19
C VAL A 100 -1.47 -35.15 -56.36
N PRO A 101 -1.42 -35.05 -55.02
CA PRO A 101 -2.59 -35.37 -54.19
C PRO A 101 -3.76 -34.41 -54.46
N ASP A 102 -5.00 -34.91 -54.40
CA ASP A 102 -6.22 -34.15 -54.66
C ASP A 102 -7.30 -34.45 -53.59
N PRO A 103 -7.81 -33.45 -52.85
CA PRO A 103 -7.37 -32.05 -52.82
C PRO A 103 -5.89 -31.88 -52.50
N TYR A 104 -5.27 -30.82 -53.04
CA TYR A 104 -3.85 -30.55 -52.87
C TYR A 104 -3.46 -30.44 -51.39
N TRP A 105 -2.33 -31.06 -51.05
CA TRP A 105 -1.63 -30.84 -49.80
C TRP A 105 -0.16 -31.28 -49.89
N ASP A 106 0.67 -30.72 -49.02
CA ASP A 106 2.04 -31.15 -48.80
C ASP A 106 2.12 -31.99 -47.50
N PRO A 107 2.35 -33.31 -47.60
CA PRO A 107 2.37 -34.19 -46.42
C PRO A 107 3.54 -33.93 -45.47
N MET A 108 4.71 -33.56 -45.98
CA MET A 108 5.88 -33.28 -45.15
C MET A 108 5.72 -31.97 -44.39
N GLN A 109 5.23 -30.91 -45.05
CA GLN A 109 4.95 -29.64 -44.38
C GLN A 109 3.98 -29.84 -43.22
N PHE A 110 2.88 -30.56 -43.48
CA PHE A 110 1.88 -30.87 -42.45
C PHE A 110 2.47 -31.70 -41.30
N ALA A 111 3.34 -32.68 -41.60
CA ALA A 111 3.98 -33.51 -40.59
C ALA A 111 4.92 -32.71 -39.68
N ILE A 112 5.70 -31.77 -40.25
CA ILE A 112 6.60 -30.87 -39.50
C ILE A 112 5.79 -30.04 -38.50
N GLU A 113 4.78 -29.32 -38.99
CA GLU A 113 3.95 -28.43 -38.17
C GLU A 113 3.28 -29.19 -37.00
N GLU A 114 2.75 -30.39 -37.28
CA GLU A 114 2.06 -31.18 -36.27
C GLU A 114 2.99 -31.89 -35.28
N CYS A 115 4.23 -32.21 -35.68
CA CYS A 115 5.27 -32.67 -34.76
C CYS A 115 5.69 -31.53 -33.80
N HIS A 116 5.94 -30.33 -34.35
CA HIS A 116 6.37 -29.16 -33.59
C HIS A 116 5.33 -28.70 -32.58
N LYS A 117 4.03 -28.69 -32.94
CA LYS A 117 2.92 -28.43 -32.00
C LYS A 117 2.91 -29.39 -30.79
N ARG A 118 3.48 -30.59 -30.95
CA ARG A 118 3.59 -31.61 -29.90
C ARG A 118 4.96 -31.61 -29.23
N GLY A 119 5.87 -30.71 -29.60
CA GLY A 119 7.24 -30.69 -29.10
C GLY A 119 8.03 -31.95 -29.46
N ILE A 120 7.77 -32.51 -30.64
CA ILE A 120 8.48 -33.66 -31.21
C ILE A 120 9.33 -33.15 -32.37
N GLU A 121 10.61 -33.55 -32.42
CA GLU A 121 11.47 -33.25 -33.57
C GLU A 121 11.07 -34.07 -34.80
N PHE A 122 10.97 -33.41 -35.95
CA PHE A 122 10.75 -34.04 -37.25
C PHE A 122 12.09 -34.24 -37.96
N HIS A 123 12.45 -35.50 -38.20
CA HIS A 123 13.60 -35.86 -39.02
C HIS A 123 13.11 -36.44 -40.35
N ALA A 124 13.43 -35.74 -41.44
CA ALA A 124 13.16 -36.22 -42.79
C ALA A 124 13.99 -37.48 -43.04
N TRP A 125 13.34 -38.64 -43.20
CA TRP A 125 14.00 -39.90 -43.53
C TRP A 125 14.01 -40.13 -45.04
N LEU A 126 15.20 -40.33 -45.59
CA LEU A 126 15.42 -40.61 -47.00
C LEU A 126 16.21 -41.90 -47.17
N ASN A 127 15.78 -42.73 -48.10
CA ASN A 127 16.69 -43.70 -48.71
C ASN A 127 17.53 -42.95 -49.76
N PRO A 128 18.87 -42.97 -49.72
CA PRO A 128 19.69 -42.17 -50.64
C PRO A 128 19.74 -42.73 -52.07
N TYR A 129 19.75 -44.05 -52.26
CA TYR A 129 20.08 -44.64 -53.57
C TYR A 129 18.95 -45.45 -54.20
N ARG A 130 17.96 -45.93 -53.46
CA ARG A 130 16.88 -46.73 -54.04
C ARG A 130 16.13 -45.92 -55.09
N ALA A 131 16.11 -46.42 -56.32
CA ALA A 131 15.29 -45.88 -57.41
C ALA A 131 14.04 -46.73 -57.66
N ALA A 132 14.12 -48.04 -57.43
CA ALA A 132 12.96 -48.91 -57.35
C ALA A 132 13.31 -50.12 -56.47
N GLY A 133 12.56 -50.34 -55.40
CA GLY A 133 12.75 -51.52 -54.55
C GLY A 133 12.40 -52.83 -55.27
N ASN A 134 11.38 -52.75 -56.14
CA ASN A 134 11.03 -53.79 -57.09
C ASN A 134 10.46 -53.12 -58.36
N SER A 135 11.20 -53.22 -59.47
CA SER A 135 10.79 -52.63 -60.74
C SER A 135 9.45 -53.16 -61.28
N ASN A 136 9.01 -54.36 -60.84
CA ASN A 136 7.73 -54.91 -61.25
C ASN A 136 6.54 -54.32 -60.46
N SER A 137 6.80 -53.77 -59.27
CA SER A 137 5.79 -53.14 -58.43
C SER A 137 5.44 -51.71 -58.87
N ILE A 138 6.25 -51.11 -59.76
CA ILE A 138 5.99 -49.82 -60.40
C ILE A 138 5.92 -50.06 -61.92
N PRO A 139 4.76 -50.51 -62.44
CA PRO A 139 4.64 -50.92 -63.84
C PRO A 139 4.85 -49.77 -64.84
N SER A 140 4.64 -48.51 -64.41
CA SER A 140 4.99 -47.31 -65.18
C SER A 140 5.59 -46.25 -64.27
N PHE A 141 6.86 -45.91 -64.52
CA PHE A 141 7.54 -44.79 -63.86
C PHE A 141 7.04 -43.46 -64.42
N ALA A 142 6.93 -42.45 -63.55
CA ALA A 142 6.66 -41.08 -63.98
C ALA A 142 7.73 -40.60 -64.98
N ALA A 143 7.35 -39.74 -65.94
CA ALA A 143 8.26 -39.27 -66.98
C ALA A 143 9.50 -38.54 -66.43
N THR A 144 9.37 -37.92 -65.26
CA THR A 144 10.44 -37.19 -64.55
C THR A 144 11.31 -38.08 -63.66
N HIS A 145 10.98 -39.36 -63.50
CA HIS A 145 11.71 -40.27 -62.63
C HIS A 145 13.07 -40.65 -63.23
N VAL A 146 14.09 -40.85 -62.37
CA VAL A 146 15.47 -41.17 -62.80
C VAL A 146 15.60 -42.43 -63.64
N THR A 147 14.68 -43.39 -63.53
CA THR A 147 14.64 -44.58 -64.42
C THR A 147 14.26 -44.26 -65.86
N LYS A 148 13.72 -43.06 -66.12
CA LYS A 148 13.36 -42.55 -67.44
C LYS A 148 14.33 -41.46 -67.91
N THR A 149 14.67 -40.52 -67.03
CA THR A 149 15.51 -39.37 -67.38
C THR A 149 17.01 -39.67 -67.35
N HIS A 150 17.44 -40.58 -66.46
CA HIS A 150 18.85 -40.94 -66.26
C HIS A 150 19.06 -42.45 -66.06
N PRO A 151 18.65 -43.31 -67.02
CA PRO A 151 18.83 -44.75 -66.90
C PRO A 151 20.30 -45.17 -66.75
N GLU A 152 21.24 -44.38 -67.26
CA GLU A 152 22.69 -44.57 -67.15
C GLU A 152 23.22 -44.37 -65.73
N TRP A 153 22.44 -43.78 -64.82
CA TRP A 153 22.80 -43.66 -63.40
C TRP A 153 22.49 -44.92 -62.59
N LEU A 154 21.82 -45.92 -63.17
CA LEU A 154 21.26 -47.02 -62.40
C LEU A 154 22.11 -48.29 -62.40
N LEU A 155 22.36 -48.81 -61.20
CA LEU A 155 22.79 -50.18 -60.98
C LEU A 155 21.56 -51.10 -60.83
N SER A 156 21.63 -52.27 -61.46
CA SER A 156 20.56 -53.26 -61.47
C SER A 156 20.99 -54.56 -60.80
N GLN A 157 20.16 -55.10 -59.91
CA GLN A 157 20.33 -56.43 -59.31
C GLN A 157 18.96 -57.13 -59.26
N GLY A 158 18.67 -58.01 -60.22
CA GLY A 158 17.33 -58.58 -60.39
C GLY A 158 16.30 -57.48 -60.70
N THR A 159 15.25 -57.36 -59.87
CA THR A 159 14.24 -56.27 -59.97
C THR A 159 14.61 -55.02 -59.18
N LEU A 160 15.67 -55.06 -58.38
CA LEU A 160 16.16 -53.88 -57.65
C LEU A 160 16.84 -52.91 -58.62
N ARG A 161 16.52 -51.62 -58.48
CA ARG A 161 17.23 -50.51 -59.14
C ARG A 161 17.72 -49.54 -58.08
N ILE A 162 19.00 -49.22 -58.10
CA ILE A 162 19.58 -48.17 -57.25
C ILE A 162 20.37 -47.18 -58.12
N LEU A 163 20.47 -45.94 -57.67
CA LEU A 163 21.43 -44.97 -58.17
C LEU A 163 22.85 -45.47 -57.87
N ASP A 164 23.77 -45.30 -58.82
CA ASP A 164 25.17 -45.67 -58.69
C ASP A 164 25.95 -44.68 -57.81
N PRO A 165 26.33 -45.04 -56.57
CA PRO A 165 27.06 -44.11 -55.70
C PRO A 165 28.44 -43.72 -56.26
N GLY A 166 28.97 -44.50 -57.20
CA GLY A 166 30.23 -44.24 -57.89
C GLY A 166 30.24 -42.99 -58.75
N LYS A 167 29.08 -42.55 -59.24
CA LYS A 167 28.98 -41.41 -60.16
C LYS A 167 28.89 -40.09 -59.39
N ALA A 168 29.73 -39.12 -59.76
CA ALA A 168 29.68 -37.78 -59.17
C ALA A 168 28.31 -37.11 -59.37
N ALA A 169 27.73 -37.21 -60.58
CA ALA A 169 26.40 -36.67 -60.89
C ALA A 169 25.29 -37.23 -59.99
N VAL A 170 25.37 -38.52 -59.60
CA VAL A 170 24.43 -39.11 -58.64
C VAL A 170 24.61 -38.49 -57.25
N ARG A 171 25.85 -38.28 -56.81
CA ARG A 171 26.12 -37.62 -55.52
C ARG A 171 25.64 -36.16 -55.53
N ASP A 172 25.80 -35.45 -56.64
CA ASP A 172 25.28 -34.09 -56.82
C ASP A 172 23.74 -34.07 -56.76
N TYR A 173 23.10 -35.00 -57.48
CA TYR A 173 21.65 -35.18 -57.48
C TYR A 173 21.07 -35.44 -56.08
N VAL A 174 21.61 -36.42 -55.35
CA VAL A 174 21.14 -36.73 -53.99
C VAL A 174 21.37 -35.55 -53.04
N THR A 175 22.50 -34.85 -53.18
CA THR A 175 22.78 -33.64 -52.39
C THR A 175 21.74 -32.55 -52.69
N SER A 176 21.39 -32.35 -53.97
CA SER A 176 20.42 -31.31 -54.37
C SER A 176 19.03 -31.50 -53.75
N ILE A 177 18.58 -32.76 -53.63
CA ILE A 177 17.31 -33.11 -52.97
C ILE A 177 17.34 -32.73 -51.49
N ILE A 178 18.45 -33.03 -50.81
CA ILE A 178 18.58 -32.73 -49.39
C ILE A 178 18.67 -31.24 -49.16
N THR A 179 19.46 -30.52 -49.97
CA THR A 179 19.56 -29.06 -49.86
C THR A 179 18.22 -28.38 -50.18
N ASP A 180 17.44 -28.90 -51.13
CA ASP A 180 16.08 -28.42 -51.42
C ASP A 180 15.16 -28.54 -50.20
N ILE A 181 15.16 -29.70 -49.52
CA ILE A 181 14.41 -29.91 -48.28
C ILE A 181 14.87 -28.91 -47.20
N VAL A 182 16.18 -28.80 -46.98
CA VAL A 182 16.74 -27.97 -45.92
C VAL A 182 16.46 -26.48 -46.18
N HIS A 183 16.49 -26.02 -47.43
CA HIS A 183 16.14 -24.64 -47.76
C HIS A 183 14.66 -24.35 -47.49
N ARG A 184 13.75 -25.23 -47.90
CA ARG A 184 12.31 -24.92 -47.95
C ARG A 184 11.53 -25.29 -46.70
N TYR A 185 11.97 -26.30 -45.95
CA TYR A 185 11.21 -26.85 -44.83
C TYR A 185 11.94 -26.69 -43.50
N ASP A 186 11.16 -26.55 -42.43
CA ASP A 186 11.66 -26.42 -41.07
C ASP A 186 11.92 -27.79 -40.41
N VAL A 187 12.75 -28.62 -41.04
CA VAL A 187 13.13 -29.93 -40.51
C VAL A 187 14.09 -29.77 -39.32
N ASP A 188 14.02 -30.67 -38.34
CA ASP A 188 14.97 -30.73 -37.23
C ASP A 188 16.19 -31.59 -37.57
N GLY A 189 16.01 -32.54 -38.51
CA GLY A 189 17.10 -33.35 -39.01
C GLY A 189 16.84 -34.02 -40.36
N ILE A 190 17.94 -34.45 -40.96
CA ILE A 190 18.00 -35.36 -42.10
C ILE A 190 18.48 -36.72 -41.60
N HIS A 191 17.77 -37.76 -42.02
CA HIS A 191 18.01 -39.13 -41.58
C HIS A 191 18.15 -40.07 -42.77
N PHE A 192 19.24 -40.84 -42.83
CA PHE A 192 19.33 -42.00 -43.71
C PHE A 192 19.17 -43.29 -42.92
N ASP A 193 18.57 -44.31 -43.55
CA ASP A 193 18.56 -45.68 -43.04
C ASP A 193 19.81 -46.45 -43.51
N ASP A 194 19.70 -47.77 -43.63
CA ASP A 194 20.81 -48.70 -43.81
C ASP A 194 21.13 -49.07 -45.27
N TYR A 195 20.39 -48.53 -46.25
CA TYR A 195 20.58 -48.88 -47.66
C TYR A 195 21.63 -48.02 -48.34
N PHE A 196 22.79 -48.62 -48.58
CA PHE A 196 23.89 -48.04 -49.36
C PHE A 196 24.03 -48.77 -50.69
N TYR A 197 25.12 -49.50 -50.89
CA TYR A 197 25.20 -50.49 -51.95
C TYR A 197 24.35 -51.73 -51.59
N PRO A 198 23.87 -52.49 -52.59
CA PRO A 198 23.13 -53.71 -52.35
C PRO A 198 24.03 -54.76 -51.71
N SER A 199 23.49 -55.54 -50.79
CA SER A 199 24.15 -56.78 -50.37
C SER A 199 24.33 -57.72 -51.58
N PRO A 200 25.28 -58.66 -51.51
CA PRO A 200 25.41 -59.69 -52.54
C PRO A 200 24.06 -60.34 -52.86
N PRO A 201 23.77 -60.60 -54.15
CA PRO A 201 22.50 -61.17 -54.55
C PRO A 201 22.33 -62.59 -54.01
N GLY A 202 21.08 -63.03 -53.86
CA GLY A 202 20.77 -64.44 -53.65
C GLY A 202 21.20 -65.30 -54.85
N ALA A 203 21.30 -66.61 -54.63
CA ALA A 203 21.66 -67.56 -55.69
C ALA A 203 20.75 -67.40 -56.91
N GLY A 204 21.35 -67.34 -58.10
CA GLY A 204 20.62 -67.19 -59.38
C GLY A 204 20.28 -65.76 -59.78
N VAL A 205 20.57 -64.75 -58.95
CA VAL A 205 20.41 -63.33 -59.31
C VAL A 205 21.78 -62.74 -59.67
N SER A 206 21.87 -62.09 -60.84
CA SER A 206 23.11 -61.42 -61.24
C SER A 206 23.44 -60.26 -60.30
N PRO A 207 24.69 -60.11 -59.84
CA PRO A 207 25.10 -58.98 -59.02
C PRO A 207 25.04 -57.69 -59.83
N PHE A 208 24.93 -56.56 -59.13
CA PHE A 208 25.12 -55.26 -59.77
C PHE A 208 26.53 -55.11 -60.36
N ASN A 209 26.66 -54.31 -61.42
CA ASN A 209 27.94 -54.07 -62.10
C ASN A 209 28.25 -52.57 -62.19
N ASP A 210 29.25 -52.15 -61.43
CA ASP A 210 29.78 -50.77 -61.38
C ASP A 210 31.16 -50.65 -62.04
N SER A 211 31.54 -51.59 -62.91
CA SER A 211 32.89 -51.62 -63.51
C SER A 211 33.19 -50.41 -64.39
N ALA A 212 32.20 -49.92 -65.13
CA ALA A 212 32.35 -48.71 -65.92
C ALA A 212 32.60 -47.49 -65.01
N SER A 213 31.83 -47.35 -63.93
CA SER A 213 31.98 -46.25 -62.97
C SER A 213 33.31 -46.31 -62.22
N PHE A 214 33.80 -47.50 -61.87
CA PHE A 214 35.12 -47.65 -61.27
C PHE A 214 36.26 -47.30 -62.23
N ALA A 215 36.13 -47.64 -63.51
CA ALA A 215 37.14 -47.31 -64.52
C ALA A 215 37.16 -45.80 -64.86
N ASP A 216 35.99 -45.16 -64.82
CA ASP A 216 35.82 -43.73 -65.12
C ASP A 216 36.38 -42.83 -64.00
N ASP A 217 36.14 -43.18 -62.74
CA ASP A 217 36.60 -42.39 -61.59
C ASP A 217 37.26 -43.26 -60.49
N PRO A 218 38.43 -43.89 -60.74
CA PRO A 218 39.06 -44.81 -59.80
C PRO A 218 39.66 -44.12 -58.57
N ARG A 219 39.92 -42.80 -58.63
CA ARG A 219 40.53 -41.97 -57.56
C ARG A 219 41.77 -42.60 -56.88
N GLY A 220 42.57 -43.37 -57.64
CA GLY A 220 43.77 -44.04 -57.16
C GLY A 220 43.53 -45.34 -56.39
N PHE A 221 42.28 -45.78 -56.20
CA PHE A 221 41.98 -47.05 -55.54
C PHE A 221 42.28 -48.23 -56.47
N THR A 222 43.04 -49.21 -55.97
CA THR A 222 43.25 -50.50 -56.63
C THR A 222 42.30 -51.59 -56.11
N VAL A 223 41.70 -51.36 -54.94
CA VAL A 223 40.73 -52.26 -54.30
C VAL A 223 39.33 -51.65 -54.44
N ARG A 224 38.48 -52.29 -55.24
CA ARG A 224 37.12 -51.79 -55.52
C ARG A 224 36.26 -51.60 -54.27
N ALA A 225 36.42 -52.44 -53.25
CA ALA A 225 35.68 -52.32 -52.01
C ALA A 225 36.02 -51.02 -51.24
N ASP A 226 37.28 -50.57 -51.28
CA ASP A 226 37.69 -49.31 -50.68
C ASP A 226 37.13 -48.12 -51.46
N TRP A 227 37.15 -48.19 -52.80
CA TRP A 227 36.51 -47.20 -53.66
C TRP A 227 35.00 -47.07 -53.41
N ARG A 228 34.29 -48.19 -53.25
CA ARG A 228 32.84 -48.18 -52.91
C ARG A 228 32.57 -47.51 -51.57
N ARG A 229 33.37 -47.80 -50.54
CA ARG A 229 33.28 -47.10 -49.24
C ARG A 229 33.56 -45.61 -49.40
N ASP A 230 34.56 -45.25 -50.20
CA ASP A 230 34.90 -43.86 -50.48
C ASP A 230 33.78 -43.10 -51.21
N ASN A 231 33.10 -43.73 -52.17
CA ASN A 231 31.93 -43.13 -52.83
C ASN A 231 30.84 -42.72 -51.83
N VAL A 232 30.55 -43.59 -50.86
CA VAL A 232 29.58 -43.30 -49.79
C VAL A 232 30.13 -42.22 -48.85
N ASN A 233 31.40 -42.30 -48.46
CA ASN A 233 32.06 -41.29 -47.62
C ASN A 233 31.94 -39.88 -48.22
N LEU A 234 32.19 -39.75 -49.53
CA LEU A 234 32.08 -38.48 -50.24
C LEU A 234 30.68 -37.90 -50.17
N LEU A 235 29.64 -38.74 -50.30
CA LEU A 235 28.27 -38.28 -50.17
C LEU A 235 27.96 -37.85 -48.73
N ILE A 236 28.32 -38.66 -47.73
CA ILE A 236 28.07 -38.37 -46.31
C ILE A 236 28.73 -37.06 -45.89
N ALA A 237 30.02 -36.87 -46.20
CA ALA A 237 30.75 -35.65 -45.88
C ALA A 237 30.11 -34.42 -46.56
N ARG A 238 29.81 -34.52 -47.86
CA ARG A 238 29.20 -33.42 -48.62
C ARG A 238 27.83 -33.03 -48.08
N ILE A 239 26.98 -34.00 -47.76
CA ILE A 239 25.65 -33.73 -47.21
C ILE A 239 25.78 -33.02 -45.88
N TYR A 240 26.66 -33.50 -44.99
CA TYR A 240 26.91 -32.86 -43.71
C TYR A 240 27.29 -31.39 -43.90
N ASP A 241 28.34 -31.12 -44.68
CA ASP A 241 28.82 -29.75 -44.92
C ASP A 241 27.74 -28.85 -45.53
N SER A 242 26.94 -29.39 -46.47
CA SER A 242 25.86 -28.67 -47.13
C SER A 242 24.75 -28.31 -46.14
N ILE A 243 24.29 -29.26 -45.32
CA ILE A 243 23.30 -29.00 -44.28
C ILE A 243 23.81 -27.92 -43.33
N LYS A 244 25.08 -28.01 -42.92
CA LYS A 244 25.64 -27.12 -41.89
C LYS A 244 25.83 -25.70 -42.40
N THR A 245 26.07 -25.57 -43.71
CA THR A 245 26.15 -24.27 -44.39
C THR A 245 24.77 -23.61 -44.51
N ILE A 246 23.71 -24.39 -44.77
CA ILE A 246 22.37 -23.84 -45.03
C ILE A 246 21.61 -23.56 -43.74
N LYS A 247 21.53 -24.55 -42.84
CA LYS A 247 20.86 -24.46 -41.54
C LYS A 247 21.70 -25.23 -40.50
N PRO A 248 22.62 -24.56 -39.78
CA PRO A 248 23.58 -25.24 -38.90
C PRO A 248 22.94 -26.10 -37.81
N TRP A 249 21.72 -25.78 -37.38
CA TRP A 249 20.94 -26.52 -36.37
C TRP A 249 20.29 -27.81 -36.87
N VAL A 250 20.15 -28.00 -38.19
CA VAL A 250 19.55 -29.22 -38.75
C VAL A 250 20.49 -30.39 -38.55
N LYS A 251 20.07 -31.40 -37.82
CA LYS A 251 20.88 -32.58 -37.46
C LYS A 251 21.05 -33.50 -38.68
N PHE A 252 22.19 -34.16 -38.82
CA PHE A 252 22.38 -35.23 -39.82
C PHE A 252 22.76 -36.52 -39.12
N GLY A 253 21.99 -37.57 -39.36
CA GLY A 253 22.30 -38.88 -38.81
C GLY A 253 21.91 -40.03 -39.72
N VAL A 254 22.49 -41.19 -39.40
CA VAL A 254 22.34 -42.42 -40.19
C VAL A 254 22.00 -43.58 -39.28
N SER A 255 21.08 -44.44 -39.69
CA SER A 255 20.74 -45.70 -39.04
C SER A 255 21.28 -46.90 -39.83
N PRO A 256 22.56 -47.29 -39.65
CA PRO A 256 23.11 -48.46 -40.33
C PRO A 256 22.65 -49.76 -39.67
N SER A 257 22.89 -50.91 -40.31
CA SER A 257 22.72 -52.20 -39.64
C SER A 257 23.56 -52.28 -38.35
N GLY A 258 23.12 -53.02 -37.34
CA GLY A 258 23.79 -52.99 -36.03
C GLY A 258 25.22 -53.53 -35.98
N ILE A 259 25.66 -54.32 -36.97
CA ILE A 259 27.03 -54.90 -37.01
C ILE A 259 27.88 -54.13 -38.03
N TYR A 260 28.85 -53.37 -37.53
CA TYR A 260 29.88 -52.73 -38.37
C TYR A 260 30.78 -53.76 -39.05
N ARG A 261 31.47 -54.57 -38.23
CA ARG A 261 32.36 -55.66 -38.63
C ARG A 261 32.33 -56.79 -37.61
N ASN A 262 32.55 -58.01 -38.08
CA ASN A 262 32.70 -59.22 -37.26
C ASN A 262 34.18 -59.38 -36.87
N SER A 263 34.49 -59.28 -35.59
CA SER A 263 35.85 -59.45 -35.08
C SER A 263 35.85 -59.62 -33.56
N THR A 264 36.66 -60.54 -33.03
CA THR A 264 36.94 -60.61 -31.59
C THR A 264 37.86 -59.50 -31.11
N ASN A 265 38.58 -58.83 -32.02
CA ASN A 265 39.34 -57.62 -31.72
C ASN A 265 38.40 -56.40 -31.74
N PRO A 266 38.14 -55.76 -30.58
CA PRO A 266 37.23 -54.62 -30.47
C PRO A 266 37.70 -53.38 -31.23
N ALA A 267 38.99 -53.27 -31.57
CA ALA A 267 39.51 -52.20 -32.41
C ALA A 267 39.16 -52.38 -33.89
N ILE A 268 38.59 -53.52 -34.30
CA ILE A 268 38.18 -53.81 -35.68
C ILE A 268 36.65 -53.92 -35.78
N GLY A 269 35.99 -54.60 -34.84
CA GLY A 269 34.56 -54.88 -34.88
C GLY A 269 34.05 -55.54 -33.59
N SER A 270 32.83 -56.05 -33.63
CA SER A 270 32.18 -56.75 -32.51
C SER A 270 32.32 -58.26 -32.63
N ALA A 271 32.30 -58.98 -31.50
CA ALA A 271 32.37 -60.45 -31.46
C ALA A 271 31.04 -61.08 -31.95
N THR A 272 30.83 -61.00 -33.26
CA THR A 272 29.60 -61.35 -33.98
C THR A 272 29.93 -62.14 -35.25
N SER A 273 28.91 -62.69 -35.91
CA SER A 273 29.01 -63.44 -37.17
C SER A 273 27.89 -63.12 -38.17
N GLY A 274 27.21 -61.98 -37.99
CA GLY A 274 26.10 -61.52 -38.84
C GLY A 274 26.54 -60.70 -40.06
N LEU A 275 25.58 -60.08 -40.74
CA LEU A 275 25.86 -59.20 -41.89
C LEU A 275 26.65 -57.95 -41.46
N GLU A 276 27.83 -57.75 -42.04
CA GLU A 276 28.68 -56.58 -41.81
C GLU A 276 28.38 -55.48 -42.82
N HIS A 277 27.93 -54.30 -42.39
CA HIS A 277 27.67 -53.20 -43.32
C HIS A 277 28.95 -52.59 -43.91
N TYR A 278 30.10 -52.68 -43.22
CA TYR A 278 31.39 -52.22 -43.76
C TYR A 278 31.81 -52.97 -45.04
N THR A 279 31.53 -54.28 -45.08
CA THR A 279 31.93 -55.17 -46.17
C THR A 279 30.82 -55.34 -47.20
N SER A 280 29.57 -55.50 -46.75
CA SER A 280 28.46 -55.92 -47.61
C SER A 280 27.73 -54.74 -48.23
N LEU A 281 27.61 -53.64 -47.50
CA LEU A 281 26.88 -52.43 -47.91
C LEU A 281 27.85 -51.26 -48.18
N TYR A 282 29.14 -51.45 -47.90
CA TYR A 282 30.23 -50.48 -48.07
C TYR A 282 29.99 -49.17 -47.31
N ALA A 283 29.38 -49.26 -46.12
CA ALA A 283 29.16 -48.14 -45.22
C ALA A 283 30.27 -48.09 -44.14
N ASP A 284 31.11 -47.06 -44.15
CA ASP A 284 32.19 -46.91 -43.17
C ASP A 284 31.78 -46.00 -41.99
N THR A 285 30.76 -46.43 -41.27
CA THR A 285 30.09 -45.65 -40.20
C THR A 285 31.04 -45.21 -39.09
N ARG A 286 32.04 -46.04 -38.77
CA ARG A 286 33.09 -45.68 -37.81
C ARG A 286 33.94 -44.51 -38.31
N LYS A 287 34.29 -44.47 -39.60
CA LYS A 287 35.00 -43.32 -40.18
C LYS A 287 34.13 -42.07 -40.14
N TRP A 288 32.83 -42.16 -40.43
CA TRP A 288 31.93 -41.01 -40.46
C TRP A 288 31.87 -40.26 -39.13
N ILE A 289 31.72 -40.98 -38.02
CA ILE A 289 31.72 -40.39 -36.67
C ILE A 289 33.11 -39.92 -36.23
N GLN A 290 34.18 -40.62 -36.60
CA GLN A 290 35.56 -40.19 -36.33
C GLN A 290 35.91 -38.87 -37.02
N GLN A 291 35.43 -38.67 -38.25
CA GLN A 291 35.61 -37.44 -39.01
C GLN A 291 34.58 -36.36 -38.63
N GLY A 292 33.58 -36.69 -37.81
CA GLY A 292 32.54 -35.76 -37.41
C GLY A 292 31.51 -35.45 -38.50
N TRP A 293 31.41 -36.26 -39.56
CA TRP A 293 30.47 -36.08 -40.67
C TRP A 293 29.02 -36.46 -40.35
N LEU A 294 28.71 -36.70 -39.07
CA LEU A 294 27.38 -36.98 -38.54
C LEU A 294 27.25 -36.33 -37.18
N ASP A 295 26.04 -35.94 -36.81
CA ASP A 295 25.71 -35.55 -35.43
C ASP A 295 25.28 -36.76 -34.58
N TYR A 296 24.68 -37.78 -35.22
CA TYR A 296 24.32 -39.03 -34.55
C TYR A 296 24.39 -40.26 -35.46
N LEU A 297 24.58 -41.43 -34.84
CA LEU A 297 24.30 -42.73 -35.43
C LEU A 297 23.18 -43.43 -34.69
N CYS A 298 22.36 -44.17 -35.43
CA CYS A 298 21.29 -44.99 -34.87
C CYS A 298 21.40 -46.47 -35.29
N PRO A 299 22.43 -47.23 -34.86
CA PRO A 299 22.62 -48.62 -35.28
C PRO A 299 21.38 -49.49 -34.99
N GLN A 300 20.95 -50.24 -36.00
CA GLN A 300 19.80 -51.13 -35.96
C GLN A 300 20.16 -52.46 -35.28
N VAL A 301 20.11 -52.50 -33.94
CA VAL A 301 20.47 -53.69 -33.16
C VAL A 301 19.23 -54.56 -32.97
N TYR A 302 18.77 -55.16 -34.07
CA TYR A 302 17.49 -55.89 -34.13
C TYR A 302 17.58 -57.36 -33.71
N TRP A 303 18.29 -57.61 -32.62
CA TRP A 303 18.55 -58.94 -32.06
C TRP A 303 18.31 -58.92 -30.57
N TYR A 304 17.86 -60.03 -29.99
CA TYR A 304 17.58 -60.10 -28.56
C TYR A 304 18.87 -60.26 -27.74
N ILE A 305 18.80 -59.89 -26.46
CA ILE A 305 19.89 -60.14 -25.50
C ILE A 305 20.15 -61.65 -25.39
N GLY A 306 21.38 -62.06 -25.70
CA GLY A 306 21.82 -63.45 -25.71
C GLY A 306 21.74 -64.12 -27.10
N GLN A 307 21.34 -63.42 -28.15
CA GLN A 307 21.22 -64.03 -29.48
C GLN A 307 22.58 -64.53 -30.02
N PRO A 308 22.71 -65.82 -30.38
CA PRO A 308 23.96 -66.35 -30.94
C PRO A 308 24.37 -65.61 -32.23
N GLY A 309 25.64 -65.24 -32.33
CA GLY A 309 26.22 -64.56 -33.49
C GLY A 309 25.87 -63.08 -33.65
N ALA A 310 24.87 -62.56 -32.94
CA ALA A 310 24.46 -61.16 -33.02
C ALA A 310 23.86 -60.68 -31.68
N ASN A 311 24.58 -60.92 -30.58
CA ASN A 311 24.07 -60.64 -29.24
C ASN A 311 23.97 -59.13 -28.98
N TYR A 312 22.77 -58.64 -28.63
CA TYR A 312 22.53 -57.26 -28.24
C TYR A 312 23.52 -56.76 -27.18
N SER A 313 23.79 -57.57 -26.14
CA SER A 313 24.69 -57.20 -25.03
C SER A 313 26.18 -57.24 -25.38
N VAL A 314 26.53 -57.58 -26.63
CA VAL A 314 27.88 -57.46 -27.19
C VAL A 314 27.96 -56.27 -28.14
N ILE A 315 26.93 -56.09 -28.97
CA ILE A 315 26.91 -55.05 -30.01
C ILE A 315 26.77 -53.65 -29.39
N VAL A 316 25.85 -53.46 -28.44
CA VAL A 316 25.58 -52.12 -27.88
C VAL A 316 26.78 -51.56 -27.09
N PRO A 317 27.44 -52.32 -26.20
CA PRO A 317 28.68 -51.84 -25.56
C PRO A 317 29.81 -51.52 -26.56
N TRP A 318 29.88 -52.22 -27.70
CA TRP A 318 30.86 -51.89 -28.73
C TRP A 318 30.61 -50.52 -29.35
N TRP A 319 29.34 -50.19 -29.65
CA TRP A 319 28.96 -48.86 -30.12
C TRP A 319 29.19 -47.76 -29.07
N ASN A 320 28.90 -48.04 -27.80
CA ASN A 320 29.22 -47.13 -26.69
C ASN A 320 30.71 -46.74 -26.69
N ASN A 321 31.60 -47.72 -26.90
CA ASN A 321 33.04 -47.48 -26.90
C ASN A 321 33.57 -46.88 -28.21
N ASN A 322 32.72 -46.81 -29.24
CA ASN A 322 33.03 -46.26 -30.56
C ASN A 322 32.16 -45.03 -30.88
N ALA A 323 31.77 -44.25 -29.88
CA ALA A 323 30.93 -43.06 -30.10
C ALA A 323 31.69 -41.84 -30.66
N TYR A 324 33.01 -41.74 -30.42
CA TYR A 324 33.88 -40.63 -30.87
C TYR A 324 33.31 -39.22 -30.63
N GLY A 325 32.66 -39.01 -29.48
CA GLY A 325 32.06 -37.72 -29.12
C GLY A 325 30.87 -37.32 -29.99
N ARG A 326 30.16 -38.31 -30.56
CA ARG A 326 28.87 -38.15 -31.23
C ARG A 326 27.80 -38.97 -30.53
N HIS A 327 26.54 -38.60 -30.74
CA HIS A 327 25.44 -39.34 -30.13
C HIS A 327 25.24 -40.70 -30.80
N ILE A 328 25.09 -41.74 -29.97
CA ILE A 328 24.63 -43.05 -30.38
C ILE A 328 23.23 -43.26 -29.83
N TYR A 329 22.29 -43.57 -30.71
CA TYR A 329 20.93 -44.01 -30.39
C TYR A 329 20.78 -45.47 -30.82
N ILE A 330 20.08 -46.32 -30.06
CA ILE A 330 19.93 -47.73 -30.48
C ILE A 330 18.59 -47.98 -31.16
N GLY A 331 18.62 -48.57 -32.36
CA GLY A 331 17.43 -49.07 -33.02
C GLY A 331 16.94 -50.37 -32.39
N LEU A 332 15.70 -50.35 -31.87
CA LEU A 332 15.02 -51.48 -31.22
C LEU A 332 14.03 -52.15 -32.18
N ALA A 333 13.97 -53.48 -32.16
CA ALA A 333 13.13 -54.28 -33.05
C ALA A 333 11.72 -54.55 -32.51
N GLY A 334 10.93 -53.50 -32.31
CA GLY A 334 9.53 -53.63 -31.87
C GLY A 334 8.70 -54.56 -32.78
N TYR A 335 8.97 -54.55 -34.08
CA TYR A 335 8.27 -55.42 -35.04
C TYR A 335 8.48 -56.92 -34.79
N LYS A 336 9.60 -57.33 -34.20
CA LYS A 336 9.90 -58.75 -33.91
C LYS A 336 9.22 -59.26 -32.65
N VAL A 337 8.83 -58.38 -31.73
CA VAL A 337 8.18 -58.77 -30.48
C VAL A 337 6.97 -59.64 -30.78
N ASN A 338 6.91 -60.82 -30.16
CA ASN A 338 5.82 -61.79 -30.30
C ASN A 338 5.47 -62.16 -31.75
N ASP A 339 6.42 -62.04 -32.68
CA ASP A 339 6.26 -62.56 -34.03
C ASP A 339 6.75 -64.02 -34.05
N PRO A 340 5.88 -65.01 -34.29
CA PRO A 340 6.27 -66.41 -34.34
C PRO A 340 7.39 -66.70 -35.35
N ALA A 341 7.48 -65.92 -36.44
CA ALA A 341 8.53 -66.07 -37.45
C ALA A 341 9.92 -65.69 -36.92
N GLN A 342 10.01 -64.97 -35.80
CA GLN A 342 11.27 -64.52 -35.20
C GLN A 342 11.73 -65.43 -34.04
N GLY A 343 10.93 -66.43 -33.67
CA GLY A 343 11.24 -67.40 -32.62
C GLY A 343 10.80 -67.00 -31.22
N THR A 344 10.84 -67.97 -30.30
CA THR A 344 10.24 -67.87 -28.95
C THR A 344 10.92 -66.85 -28.03
N ASN A 345 12.18 -66.50 -28.26
CA ASN A 345 12.89 -65.50 -27.44
C ASN A 345 12.25 -64.10 -27.54
N TRP A 346 11.62 -63.78 -28.68
CA TRP A 346 10.87 -62.53 -28.85
C TRP A 346 9.47 -62.58 -28.23
N ALA A 347 9.01 -63.74 -27.76
CA ALA A 347 7.78 -63.88 -26.97
C ALA A 347 8.00 -63.57 -25.47
N ASN A 348 9.09 -62.86 -25.12
CA ASN A 348 9.39 -62.41 -23.77
C ASN A 348 8.95 -60.94 -23.58
N PRO A 349 7.95 -60.64 -22.72
CA PRO A 349 7.49 -59.26 -22.49
C PRO A 349 8.56 -58.33 -21.89
N SER A 350 9.59 -58.88 -21.25
CA SER A 350 10.69 -58.11 -20.66
C SER A 350 11.83 -57.82 -21.62
N MET A 351 11.76 -58.27 -22.89
CA MET A 351 12.90 -58.13 -23.82
C MET A 351 13.26 -56.65 -24.09
N ILE A 352 12.32 -55.86 -24.60
CA ILE A 352 12.52 -54.41 -24.83
C ILE A 352 12.85 -53.66 -23.52
N PRO A 353 12.15 -53.89 -22.38
CA PRO A 353 12.55 -53.32 -21.10
C PRO A 353 13.99 -53.62 -20.67
N ASN A 354 14.51 -54.82 -20.94
CA ASN A 354 15.89 -55.17 -20.62
C ASN A 354 16.89 -54.44 -21.54
N GLU A 355 16.56 -54.29 -22.83
CA GLU A 355 17.37 -53.54 -23.79
C GLU A 355 17.48 -52.07 -23.40
N VAL A 356 16.38 -51.42 -23.00
CA VAL A 356 16.37 -50.03 -22.51
C VAL A 356 17.21 -49.88 -21.23
N ARG A 357 17.08 -50.81 -20.26
CA ARG A 357 17.93 -50.80 -19.05
C ARG A 357 19.42 -50.88 -19.38
N LEU A 358 19.79 -51.74 -20.34
CA LEU A 358 21.18 -51.86 -20.78
C LEU A 358 21.65 -50.56 -21.44
N ASN A 359 20.86 -49.98 -22.34
CA ASN A 359 21.18 -48.72 -23.01
C ASN A 359 21.48 -47.62 -22.00
N ARG A 360 20.59 -47.41 -21.02
CA ARG A 360 20.76 -46.39 -19.98
C ARG A 360 21.92 -46.63 -19.01
N SER A 361 22.48 -47.85 -18.98
CA SER A 361 23.67 -48.16 -18.17
C SER A 361 24.99 -47.72 -18.83
N LEU A 362 24.93 -47.28 -20.09
CA LEU A 362 26.09 -46.95 -20.92
C LEU A 362 26.16 -45.44 -21.18
N SER A 363 27.29 -44.81 -20.87
CA SER A 363 27.42 -43.34 -20.82
C SER A 363 27.32 -42.64 -22.18
N ASN A 364 27.61 -43.34 -23.28
CA ASN A 364 27.60 -42.78 -24.63
C ASN A 364 26.38 -43.23 -25.45
N ILE A 365 25.44 -43.95 -24.81
CA ILE A 365 24.16 -44.29 -25.42
C ILE A 365 23.13 -43.29 -24.91
N TYR A 366 22.69 -42.41 -25.81
CA TYR A 366 21.88 -41.25 -25.46
C TYR A 366 20.36 -41.48 -25.65
N GLY A 367 19.98 -42.71 -25.95
CA GLY A 367 18.59 -43.13 -26.11
C GLY A 367 18.41 -44.18 -27.19
N GLU A 368 17.18 -44.32 -27.66
CA GLU A 368 16.76 -45.39 -28.56
C GLU A 368 15.66 -44.95 -29.53
N SER A 369 15.42 -45.78 -30.54
CA SER A 369 14.33 -45.61 -31.49
C SER A 369 13.69 -46.95 -31.80
N VAL A 370 12.37 -46.99 -31.86
CA VAL A 370 11.65 -48.25 -32.13
C VAL A 370 11.31 -48.36 -33.61
N TYR A 371 11.80 -49.42 -34.25
CA TYR A 371 11.29 -49.86 -35.55
C TYR A 371 10.17 -50.88 -35.33
N ASN A 372 8.92 -50.56 -35.62
CA ASN A 372 8.39 -49.34 -36.24
C ASN A 372 7.10 -48.86 -35.55
N THR A 373 6.49 -47.81 -36.10
CA THR A 373 5.25 -47.21 -35.60
C THR A 373 4.11 -48.22 -35.43
N ASN A 374 3.87 -49.09 -36.41
CA ASN A 374 2.83 -50.11 -36.29
C ASN A 374 3.08 -51.08 -35.14
N SER A 375 4.35 -51.43 -34.86
CA SER A 375 4.67 -52.27 -33.71
C SER A 375 4.36 -51.60 -32.38
N LEU A 376 4.57 -50.28 -32.26
CA LEU A 376 4.19 -49.51 -31.07
C LEU A 376 2.67 -49.41 -30.89
N ARG A 377 1.92 -49.38 -31.99
CA ARG A 377 0.45 -49.27 -31.97
C ARG A 377 -0.27 -50.61 -31.85
N SER A 378 0.44 -51.73 -31.95
CA SER A 378 -0.16 -53.06 -31.97
C SER A 378 -0.41 -53.58 -30.55
N ASN A 379 -1.62 -54.11 -30.33
CA ASN A 379 -1.99 -54.80 -29.10
C ASN A 379 -1.41 -56.23 -29.02
N SER A 380 -0.85 -56.77 -30.12
CA SER A 380 -0.28 -58.12 -30.14
C SER A 380 1.19 -58.20 -29.69
N LYS A 381 1.81 -57.06 -29.36
CA LYS A 381 3.25 -56.95 -29.06
C LYS A 381 3.55 -56.98 -27.56
N LEU A 382 2.82 -57.81 -26.81
CA LEU A 382 3.05 -58.07 -25.38
C LEU A 382 3.08 -56.82 -24.48
N GLY A 383 2.40 -55.74 -24.87
CA GLY A 383 2.35 -54.51 -24.09
C GLY A 383 3.71 -53.83 -23.88
N PHE A 384 4.72 -54.06 -24.74
CA PHE A 384 6.04 -53.43 -24.55
C PHE A 384 5.95 -51.89 -24.57
N ARG A 385 5.02 -51.33 -25.36
CA ARG A 385 4.74 -49.90 -25.34
C ARG A 385 4.23 -49.43 -23.97
N ASP A 386 3.34 -50.17 -23.34
CA ASP A 386 2.84 -49.80 -22.01
C ASP A 386 3.99 -49.83 -21.00
N SER A 387 4.91 -50.79 -21.14
CA SER A 387 6.13 -50.81 -20.33
C SER A 387 6.95 -49.53 -20.52
N LEU A 388 7.20 -49.13 -21.77
CA LEU A 388 7.90 -47.88 -22.09
C LEU A 388 7.19 -46.68 -21.45
N ARG A 389 5.89 -46.50 -21.73
CA ARG A 389 5.10 -45.35 -21.26
C ARG A 389 5.00 -45.24 -19.74
N LEU A 390 4.77 -46.36 -19.06
CA LEU A 390 4.45 -46.37 -17.63
C LEU A 390 5.69 -46.42 -16.73
N TYR A 391 6.80 -46.99 -17.21
CA TYR A 391 7.98 -47.23 -16.36
C TYR A 391 9.26 -46.57 -16.85
N PHE A 392 9.43 -46.31 -18.14
CA PHE A 392 10.68 -45.73 -18.68
C PHE A 392 10.52 -44.28 -19.12
N TYR A 393 9.42 -43.94 -19.79
CA TYR A 393 9.11 -42.63 -20.36
C TYR A 393 7.97 -41.94 -19.61
N ASN A 394 7.77 -42.30 -18.34
CA ASN A 394 6.71 -41.77 -17.48
C ASN A 394 6.92 -40.28 -17.09
N LYS A 395 8.11 -39.74 -17.37
CA LYS A 395 8.43 -38.31 -17.26
C LYS A 395 8.83 -37.74 -18.62
N PRO A 396 8.49 -36.48 -18.91
CA PRO A 396 9.04 -35.77 -20.06
C PRO A 396 10.57 -35.75 -20.01
N ALA A 397 11.21 -35.80 -21.16
CA ALA A 397 12.66 -35.67 -21.29
C ALA A 397 13.00 -34.68 -22.40
N LEU A 398 14.08 -33.95 -22.20
CA LEU A 398 14.69 -33.14 -23.23
C LEU A 398 15.53 -34.04 -24.15
N LEU A 399 15.79 -33.58 -25.37
CA LEU A 399 16.78 -34.27 -26.19
C LEU A 399 18.20 -34.04 -25.61
N PRO A 400 19.13 -34.97 -25.85
CA PRO A 400 20.54 -34.80 -25.53
C PRO A 400 21.11 -33.56 -26.22
N ASN A 401 21.88 -32.75 -25.48
CA ASN A 401 22.51 -31.56 -26.06
C ASN A 401 23.72 -31.93 -26.94
N MET A 402 24.05 -31.09 -27.91
CA MET A 402 25.16 -31.32 -28.85
C MET A 402 26.29 -30.30 -28.65
N PRO A 403 27.08 -30.37 -27.56
CA PRO A 403 28.04 -29.33 -27.19
C PRO A 403 29.18 -29.11 -28.20
N TRP A 404 29.43 -30.07 -29.10
CA TRP A 404 30.41 -29.90 -30.19
C TRP A 404 29.86 -29.05 -31.36
N ARG A 405 28.56 -28.75 -31.35
CA ARG A 405 27.88 -27.89 -32.32
C ARG A 405 27.72 -26.48 -31.78
N ASP A 406 27.15 -26.43 -30.59
CA ASP A 406 26.87 -25.22 -29.85
C ASP A 406 26.71 -25.59 -28.37
N SER A 407 27.27 -24.77 -27.50
CA SER A 407 27.22 -24.93 -26.05
C SER A 407 26.68 -23.69 -25.34
N ILE A 408 26.23 -22.69 -26.10
CA ILE A 408 25.66 -21.46 -25.55
C ILE A 408 24.16 -21.70 -25.35
N ALA A 409 23.68 -21.45 -24.14
CA ALA A 409 22.25 -21.54 -23.86
C ALA A 409 21.53 -20.27 -24.32
N PRO A 410 20.25 -20.37 -24.73
CA PRO A 410 19.44 -19.20 -25.02
C PRO A 410 19.16 -18.38 -23.74
N ASP A 411 18.68 -17.16 -23.93
CA ASP A 411 18.24 -16.32 -22.81
C ASP A 411 17.03 -16.94 -22.08
N LYS A 412 17.01 -16.75 -20.76
CA LYS A 412 15.93 -17.27 -19.93
C LYS A 412 14.60 -16.52 -20.12
N PRO A 413 13.46 -17.16 -19.84
CA PRO A 413 12.18 -16.47 -19.72
C PRO A 413 12.17 -15.46 -18.57
N SER A 414 11.30 -14.45 -18.68
CA SER A 414 11.08 -13.45 -17.63
C SER A 414 9.60 -13.26 -17.32
N GLY A 415 9.29 -12.62 -16.18
CA GLY A 415 7.91 -12.29 -15.80
C GLY A 415 6.99 -13.51 -15.70
N LEU A 416 7.51 -14.63 -15.19
CA LEU A 416 6.68 -15.80 -14.91
C LEU A 416 5.63 -15.40 -13.86
N THR A 417 4.37 -15.72 -14.11
CA THR A 417 3.25 -15.58 -13.17
C THR A 417 2.54 -16.91 -12.98
N ALA A 418 1.98 -17.17 -11.80
CA ALA A 418 1.18 -18.37 -11.52
C ALA A 418 -0.12 -17.98 -10.82
N VAL A 419 -1.20 -17.93 -11.58
CA VAL A 419 -2.51 -17.49 -11.08
C VAL A 419 -3.43 -18.70 -10.94
N LYS A 420 -3.96 -18.91 -9.73
CA LYS A 420 -4.93 -19.98 -9.49
C LYS A 420 -6.25 -19.67 -10.20
N TYR A 421 -6.78 -20.63 -10.96
CA TYR A 421 -8.08 -20.55 -11.62
C TYR A 421 -8.99 -21.66 -11.10
N GLY A 422 -9.98 -21.29 -10.28
CA GLY A 422 -10.79 -22.25 -9.54
C GLY A 422 -9.99 -22.99 -8.47
N ASN A 423 -10.37 -24.24 -8.17
CA ASN A 423 -9.72 -25.07 -7.15
C ASN A 423 -8.76 -26.12 -7.73
N ASP A 424 -8.78 -26.32 -9.04
CA ASP A 424 -8.18 -27.47 -9.72
C ASP A 424 -7.15 -27.07 -10.79
N SER A 425 -6.93 -25.77 -11.02
CA SER A 425 -5.96 -25.34 -12.01
C SER A 425 -5.15 -24.09 -11.65
N VAL A 426 -3.94 -24.01 -12.20
CA VAL A 426 -3.03 -22.85 -12.14
C VAL A 426 -2.65 -22.47 -13.55
N VAL A 427 -2.84 -21.20 -13.89
CA VAL A 427 -2.47 -20.62 -15.18
C VAL A 427 -1.11 -19.95 -15.05
N LEU A 428 -0.15 -20.48 -15.81
CA LEU A 428 1.19 -19.96 -15.95
C LEU A 428 1.28 -19.09 -17.20
N LYS A 429 1.98 -17.96 -17.09
CA LYS A 429 2.34 -17.08 -18.23
C LYS A 429 3.74 -16.52 -18.03
N TRP A 430 4.49 -16.33 -19.11
CA TRP A 430 5.83 -15.75 -19.09
C TRP A 430 6.13 -14.96 -20.36
N ASN A 431 7.23 -14.23 -20.37
CA ASN A 431 7.74 -13.51 -21.53
C ASN A 431 8.87 -14.29 -22.20
N LYS A 432 8.80 -14.41 -23.52
CA LYS A 432 9.84 -14.99 -24.39
C LYS A 432 10.94 -13.94 -24.62
N ALA A 433 12.20 -14.34 -24.45
CA ALA A 433 13.34 -13.51 -24.85
C ALA A 433 13.41 -13.40 -26.38
N VAL A 434 13.82 -12.23 -26.89
CA VAL A 434 13.93 -11.96 -28.32
C VAL A 434 15.40 -11.78 -28.66
N THR A 435 15.88 -12.52 -29.66
CA THR A 435 17.25 -12.43 -30.17
C THR A 435 17.27 -12.52 -31.68
N SER A 436 18.23 -11.84 -32.30
CA SER A 436 18.54 -11.95 -33.73
C SER A 436 19.50 -13.11 -34.05
N ASP A 437 20.15 -13.68 -33.04
CA ASP A 437 21.00 -14.85 -33.20
C ASP A 437 20.13 -16.10 -33.37
N GLU A 438 20.19 -16.71 -34.55
CA GLU A 438 19.36 -17.86 -34.92
C GLU A 438 19.61 -19.07 -34.02
N LEU A 439 20.85 -19.26 -33.54
CA LEU A 439 21.19 -20.41 -32.69
C LEU A 439 20.63 -20.26 -31.27
N ASN A 440 20.47 -19.02 -30.79
CA ASN A 440 19.96 -18.71 -29.45
C ASN A 440 18.45 -18.48 -29.41
N LYS A 441 17.73 -18.72 -30.52
CA LYS A 441 16.27 -18.59 -30.54
C LYS A 441 15.62 -19.68 -29.69
N ALA A 442 14.60 -19.27 -28.93
CA ALA A 442 13.77 -20.19 -28.15
C ALA A 442 13.10 -21.23 -29.07
N TRP A 443 13.39 -22.50 -28.77
CA TRP A 443 12.83 -23.67 -29.42
C TRP A 443 11.75 -24.35 -28.57
N GLN A 444 11.95 -24.47 -27.27
CA GLN A 444 10.93 -24.99 -26.35
C GLN A 444 11.02 -24.28 -25.01
N PHE A 445 9.93 -24.31 -24.24
CA PHE A 445 9.97 -23.94 -22.83
C PHE A 445 9.76 -25.17 -21.96
N VAL A 446 10.60 -25.33 -20.95
CA VAL A 446 10.52 -26.42 -19.97
C VAL A 446 9.91 -25.84 -18.70
N ILE A 447 8.74 -26.34 -18.35
CA ILE A 447 8.01 -25.91 -17.16
C ILE A 447 8.36 -26.89 -16.04
N TYR A 448 8.94 -26.34 -14.99
CA TYR A 448 9.26 -27.06 -13.78
C TYR A 448 8.21 -26.82 -12.71
N ARG A 449 7.95 -27.85 -11.90
CA ARG A 449 7.09 -27.79 -10.72
C ARG A 449 7.70 -28.56 -9.57
N SER A 450 7.67 -28.00 -8.37
CA SER A 450 8.07 -28.68 -7.13
C SER A 450 7.20 -28.25 -5.95
N THR A 451 7.20 -29.02 -4.88
CA THR A 451 6.69 -28.58 -3.57
C THR A 451 7.75 -27.88 -2.72
N ASN A 452 9.00 -27.85 -3.21
CA ASN A 452 10.10 -27.08 -2.63
C ASN A 452 10.30 -25.77 -3.43
N PRO A 453 10.45 -24.60 -2.77
CA PRO A 453 10.78 -23.35 -3.47
C PRO A 453 12.12 -23.40 -4.23
N ASP A 454 13.08 -24.20 -3.78
CA ASP A 454 14.34 -24.42 -4.48
C ASP A 454 14.19 -25.55 -5.51
N ILE A 455 13.70 -25.19 -6.69
CA ILE A 455 13.41 -26.14 -7.77
C ILE A 455 14.72 -26.62 -8.42
N ASP A 456 15.07 -27.89 -8.21
CA ASP A 456 16.18 -28.53 -8.91
C ASP A 456 15.80 -28.83 -10.38
N THR A 457 16.24 -27.98 -11.30
CA THR A 457 15.98 -28.14 -12.73
C THR A 457 16.77 -29.28 -13.36
N SER A 458 17.75 -29.89 -12.68
CA SER A 458 18.53 -31.02 -13.20
C SER A 458 17.76 -32.34 -13.18
N LEU A 459 16.65 -32.43 -12.44
CA LEU A 459 15.86 -33.64 -12.26
C LEU A 459 14.66 -33.69 -13.21
N ALA A 460 14.49 -34.82 -13.90
CA ALA A 460 13.30 -35.08 -14.74
C ALA A 460 11.99 -35.09 -13.93
N GLU A 461 12.07 -35.44 -12.65
CA GLU A 461 10.93 -35.48 -11.73
C GLU A 461 10.23 -34.13 -11.59
N ASN A 462 10.99 -33.04 -11.69
CA ASN A 462 10.47 -31.69 -11.59
C ASN A 462 9.95 -31.15 -12.92
N ILE A 463 10.18 -31.84 -14.06
CA ILE A 463 9.62 -31.42 -15.35
C ILE A 463 8.13 -31.74 -15.37
N LEU A 464 7.31 -30.69 -15.35
CA LEU A 464 5.87 -30.81 -15.49
C LEU A 464 5.46 -30.97 -16.95
N TYR A 465 6.00 -30.12 -17.82
CA TYR A 465 5.61 -30.08 -19.23
C TYR A 465 6.67 -29.39 -20.08
N ILE A 466 6.72 -29.73 -21.37
CA ILE A 466 7.58 -29.09 -22.37
C ILE A 466 6.68 -28.58 -23.50
N THR A 467 6.71 -27.28 -23.75
CA THR A 467 5.87 -26.61 -24.76
C THR A 467 6.55 -26.53 -26.14
N ALA A 468 5.80 -26.07 -27.15
CA ALA A 468 6.35 -25.63 -28.43
C ALA A 468 6.98 -24.21 -28.33
N ASN A 469 7.79 -23.84 -29.33
CA ASN A 469 8.61 -22.62 -29.38
C ASN A 469 7.90 -21.28 -29.13
N ASP A 470 6.62 -21.17 -29.47
CA ASP A 470 5.85 -19.92 -29.41
C ASP A 470 4.77 -19.93 -28.32
N THR A 471 4.72 -20.98 -27.51
CA THR A 471 3.75 -21.10 -26.42
C THR A 471 4.32 -20.48 -25.15
N THR A 472 3.83 -19.29 -24.77
CA THR A 472 4.24 -18.54 -23.57
C THR A 472 3.26 -18.64 -22.39
N GLY A 473 2.45 -19.69 -22.36
CA GLY A 473 1.53 -19.98 -21.27
C GLY A 473 1.17 -21.46 -21.17
N TYR A 474 0.79 -21.88 -19.97
CA TYR A 474 0.41 -23.26 -19.69
C TYR A 474 -0.63 -23.31 -18.56
N THR A 475 -1.53 -24.29 -18.60
CA THR A 475 -2.49 -24.51 -17.51
C THR A 475 -2.19 -25.85 -16.85
N ASP A 476 -1.67 -25.80 -15.63
CA ASP A 476 -1.51 -26.99 -14.80
C ASP A 476 -2.87 -27.40 -14.23
N LYS A 477 -3.35 -28.58 -14.63
CA LYS A 477 -4.60 -29.19 -14.17
C LYS A 477 -4.36 -30.44 -13.31
N SER A 478 -3.11 -30.68 -12.92
CA SER A 478 -2.67 -31.89 -12.22
C SER A 478 -2.38 -31.62 -10.75
N LEU A 479 -3.11 -30.66 -10.16
CA LEU A 479 -2.89 -30.22 -8.79
C LEU A 479 -3.46 -31.23 -7.79
N THR A 480 -2.73 -31.40 -6.70
CA THR A 480 -3.28 -32.04 -5.49
C THR A 480 -3.88 -30.95 -4.61
N ALA A 481 -5.07 -31.20 -4.06
CA ALA A 481 -5.74 -30.27 -3.16
C ALA A 481 -4.82 -29.93 -1.97
N ASN A 482 -4.88 -28.67 -1.51
CA ASN A 482 -4.13 -28.15 -0.36
C ASN A 482 -2.60 -28.31 -0.45
N THR A 483 -2.05 -28.42 -1.67
CA THR A 483 -0.60 -28.51 -1.89
C THR A 483 -0.07 -27.18 -2.42
N ASN A 484 0.98 -26.66 -1.78
CA ASN A 484 1.71 -25.51 -2.29
C ASN A 484 2.71 -25.98 -3.36
N TYR A 485 2.64 -25.37 -4.54
CA TYR A 485 3.46 -25.67 -5.69
C TYR A 485 4.23 -24.44 -6.13
N TYR A 486 5.50 -24.67 -6.44
CA TYR A 486 6.43 -23.71 -6.99
C TYR A 486 6.67 -24.03 -8.46
N TYR A 487 6.75 -22.99 -9.28
CA TYR A 487 6.99 -23.09 -10.71
C TYR A 487 8.18 -22.26 -11.14
N ALA A 488 8.92 -22.78 -12.11
CA ALA A 488 9.94 -22.05 -12.86
C ALA A 488 9.90 -22.49 -14.31
N VAL A 489 10.38 -21.65 -15.23
CA VAL A 489 10.43 -21.97 -16.66
C VAL A 489 11.85 -21.73 -17.18
N THR A 490 12.37 -22.67 -17.94
CA THR A 490 13.61 -22.51 -18.74
C THR A 490 13.27 -22.52 -20.23
N THR A 491 14.22 -22.08 -21.06
CA THR A 491 14.13 -22.13 -22.51
C THR A 491 15.22 -23.03 -23.07
N THR A 492 14.91 -23.80 -24.11
CA THR A 492 15.91 -24.52 -24.91
C THR A 492 16.05 -23.95 -26.31
N ASP A 493 17.21 -24.16 -26.94
CA ASP A 493 17.43 -23.94 -28.38
C ASP A 493 17.25 -25.24 -29.19
N ARG A 494 17.54 -25.21 -30.51
CA ARG A 494 17.47 -26.38 -31.41
C ARG A 494 18.52 -27.46 -31.13
N PHE A 495 19.58 -27.13 -30.40
CA PHE A 495 20.59 -28.08 -29.90
C PHE A 495 20.30 -28.54 -28.47
N HIS A 496 19.18 -28.10 -27.90
CA HIS A 496 18.73 -28.41 -26.55
C HIS A 496 19.68 -27.91 -25.45
N ASN A 497 20.49 -26.88 -25.72
CA ASN A 497 21.10 -26.12 -24.64
C ASN A 497 20.00 -25.41 -23.87
N GLU A 498 20.09 -25.38 -22.55
CA GLU A 498 19.01 -24.94 -21.69
C GLU A 498 19.45 -23.72 -20.88
N SER A 499 18.61 -22.69 -20.87
CA SER A 499 18.83 -21.46 -20.13
C SER A 499 18.84 -21.70 -18.62
N THR A 500 19.32 -20.71 -17.87
CA THR A 500 18.97 -20.59 -16.44
C THR A 500 17.45 -20.44 -16.25
N ALA A 501 16.94 -20.72 -15.05
CA ALA A 501 15.52 -20.60 -14.73
C ALA A 501 15.05 -19.14 -14.66
N SER A 502 13.78 -18.92 -14.99
CA SER A 502 13.03 -17.70 -14.70
C SER A 502 12.97 -17.38 -13.20
N ASN A 503 12.27 -16.32 -12.82
CA ASN A 503 11.83 -16.18 -11.43
C ASN A 503 10.98 -17.39 -11.00
N THR A 504 11.10 -17.80 -9.74
CA THR A 504 10.25 -18.82 -9.12
C THR A 504 8.95 -18.18 -8.62
N VAL A 505 7.82 -18.84 -8.85
CA VAL A 505 6.49 -18.37 -8.40
C VAL A 505 5.72 -19.46 -7.67
N SER A 506 4.88 -19.05 -6.71
CA SER A 506 3.98 -19.91 -5.94
C SER A 506 2.58 -19.95 -6.58
N ASN A 507 1.82 -21.03 -6.39
CA ASN A 507 0.39 -21.06 -6.72
C ASN A 507 -0.52 -20.47 -5.63
N LEU A 508 0.02 -20.22 -4.44
CA LEU A 508 -0.69 -19.63 -3.32
C LEU A 508 -0.17 -18.21 -3.07
N PRO A 509 -1.05 -17.28 -2.66
CA PRO A 509 -0.62 -15.95 -2.23
C PRO A 509 0.30 -16.04 -1.01
N PRO A 510 1.14 -15.01 -0.77
CA PRO A 510 1.87 -14.90 0.49
C PRO A 510 0.89 -14.84 1.66
N VAL A 511 1.25 -15.38 2.81
CA VAL A 511 0.40 -15.25 4.02
C VAL A 511 0.92 -14.08 4.83
N ILE A 512 0.05 -13.09 5.09
CA ILE A 512 0.40 -11.94 5.92
C ILE A 512 -0.45 -11.87 7.19
N GLU A 513 0.21 -11.61 8.30
CA GLU A 513 -0.42 -11.30 9.57
C GLU A 513 -0.32 -9.80 9.84
N CYS A 514 -1.46 -9.21 10.21
CA CYS A 514 -1.57 -7.77 10.34
C CYS A 514 -0.96 -7.26 11.65
N PRO A 515 -0.43 -6.03 11.65
CA PRO A 515 -0.13 -5.32 12.89
C PRO A 515 -1.38 -5.18 13.76
N HIS A 516 -1.18 -5.01 15.07
CA HIS A 516 -2.26 -4.64 15.97
C HIS A 516 -2.72 -3.19 15.74
N ASP A 517 -3.97 -2.91 16.13
CA ASP A 517 -4.50 -1.55 16.15
C ASP A 517 -3.55 -0.61 16.89
N THR A 518 -3.30 0.56 16.29
CA THR A 518 -2.26 1.49 16.74
C THR A 518 -2.85 2.85 17.05
N LEU A 519 -2.33 3.49 18.09
CA LEU A 519 -2.67 4.87 18.45
C LEU A 519 -1.61 5.84 17.90
N LEU A 520 -2.07 6.92 17.27
CA LEU A 520 -1.23 8.04 16.85
C LEU A 520 -1.64 9.30 17.60
N VAL A 521 -0.66 10.06 18.09
CA VAL A 521 -0.91 11.31 18.82
C VAL A 521 -0.94 12.46 17.81
N LEU A 522 -2.00 13.29 17.87
CA LEU A 522 -2.14 14.47 17.03
C LEU A 522 -1.12 15.55 17.43
N ASN A 523 -0.61 16.29 16.44
CA ASN A 523 0.30 17.41 16.67
C ASN A 523 -0.44 18.71 17.05
N THR A 524 0.31 19.79 17.22
CA THR A 524 -0.22 21.13 17.56
C THR A 524 -1.15 21.74 16.50
N SER A 525 -1.24 21.15 15.30
CA SER A 525 -2.15 21.56 14.23
C SER A 525 -3.32 20.60 14.06
N CYS A 526 -3.56 19.73 15.04
CA CYS A 526 -4.57 18.66 15.00
C CYS A 526 -4.44 17.71 13.80
N THR A 527 -3.21 17.42 13.41
CA THR A 527 -2.91 16.50 12.33
C THR A 527 -1.91 15.45 12.74
N VAL A 528 -1.91 14.31 12.05
CA VAL A 528 -0.83 13.34 12.12
C VAL A 528 -0.57 12.74 10.75
N VAL A 529 0.70 12.43 10.48
CA VAL A 529 1.12 11.78 9.24
C VAL A 529 1.08 10.27 9.44
N ILE A 530 0.42 9.56 8.52
CA ILE A 530 0.37 8.09 8.52
C ILE A 530 1.79 7.54 8.27
N PRO A 531 2.36 6.77 9.21
CA PRO A 531 3.65 6.12 9.03
C PRO A 531 3.62 5.07 7.90
N ASP A 532 4.81 4.63 7.49
CA ASP A 532 4.95 3.45 6.64
C ASP A 532 4.88 2.18 7.50
N PHE A 533 3.76 1.46 7.41
CA PHE A 533 3.52 0.19 8.09
C PHE A 533 3.94 -1.02 7.24
N SER A 534 4.54 -0.84 6.06
CA SER A 534 4.98 -1.96 5.20
C SER A 534 6.00 -2.87 5.89
N GLN A 535 6.78 -2.35 6.84
CA GLN A 535 7.76 -3.11 7.62
C GLN A 535 7.17 -3.76 8.89
N ALA A 536 5.92 -3.46 9.23
CA ALA A 536 5.27 -3.93 10.46
C ALA A 536 4.56 -5.29 10.29
N ILE A 537 4.45 -5.79 9.06
CA ILE A 537 3.80 -7.08 8.80
C ILE A 537 4.70 -8.25 9.21
N VAL A 538 4.07 -9.30 9.74
CA VAL A 538 4.72 -10.62 9.81
C VAL A 538 4.26 -11.39 8.59
N MET A 539 5.21 -11.88 7.79
CA MET A 539 4.92 -12.52 6.52
C MET A 539 5.59 -13.89 6.42
N GLN A 540 4.81 -14.86 5.98
CA GLN A 540 5.33 -16.13 5.50
C GLN A 540 5.22 -16.15 3.98
N ALA A 541 6.34 -15.90 3.31
CA ALA A 541 6.45 -15.93 1.87
C ALA A 541 7.67 -16.75 1.45
N SER A 542 7.52 -17.42 0.31
CA SER A 542 8.50 -18.31 -0.28
C SER A 542 9.13 -17.74 -1.56
N SER A 543 8.79 -16.50 -1.90
CA SER A 543 9.39 -15.71 -2.97
C SER A 543 9.40 -14.22 -2.58
N PRO A 544 10.16 -13.35 -3.26
CA PRO A 544 10.11 -11.91 -3.00
C PRO A 544 8.69 -11.35 -3.17
N VAL A 545 8.29 -10.46 -2.25
CA VAL A 545 6.93 -9.89 -2.18
C VAL A 545 7.03 -8.37 -2.22
N THR A 546 6.11 -7.75 -2.97
CA THR A 546 5.91 -6.30 -2.98
C THR A 546 4.76 -5.95 -2.03
N ILE A 547 5.00 -5.01 -1.11
CA ILE A 547 4.00 -4.58 -0.13
C ILE A 547 3.53 -3.18 -0.50
N THR A 548 2.22 -2.97 -0.54
CA THR A 548 1.59 -1.66 -0.74
C THR A 548 0.65 -1.35 0.41
N GLN A 549 0.59 -0.08 0.81
CA GLN A 549 -0.27 0.42 1.88
C GLN A 549 -1.30 1.40 1.34
N PHE A 550 -2.54 1.31 1.85
CA PHE A 550 -3.56 2.32 1.64
C PHE A 550 -4.25 2.68 2.97
N PRO A 551 -4.42 3.99 3.30
CA PRO A 551 -3.89 5.16 2.61
C PRO A 551 -2.35 5.19 2.59
N ALA A 552 -1.76 5.79 1.55
CA ALA A 552 -0.32 5.78 1.36
C ALA A 552 0.42 6.40 2.56
N ALA A 553 1.60 5.86 2.89
CA ALA A 553 2.48 6.46 3.88
C ALA A 553 2.74 7.93 3.52
N GLY A 554 2.71 8.82 4.52
CA GLY A 554 2.77 10.26 4.30
C GLY A 554 1.41 10.96 4.17
N SER A 555 0.30 10.22 4.07
CA SER A 555 -1.05 10.81 4.09
C SER A 555 -1.33 11.49 5.44
N ILE A 556 -2.13 12.56 5.43
CA ILE A 556 -2.44 13.34 6.63
C ILE A 556 -3.84 12.98 7.13
N ILE A 557 -3.95 12.62 8.41
CA ILE A 557 -5.22 12.49 9.13
C ILE A 557 -5.46 13.80 9.89
N ASN A 558 -6.67 14.35 9.80
CA ASN A 558 -7.08 15.58 10.50
C ASN A 558 -8.10 15.25 11.59
N GLY A 559 -7.90 15.75 12.81
CA GLY A 559 -8.83 15.52 13.92
C GLY A 559 -8.83 14.08 14.46
N GLN A 560 -9.62 13.87 15.50
CA GLN A 560 -9.82 12.55 16.10
C GLN A 560 -10.73 11.67 15.20
N GLN A 561 -10.18 10.58 14.67
CA GLN A 561 -10.93 9.61 13.88
C GLN A 561 -10.28 8.22 13.91
N GLU A 562 -11.01 7.22 13.43
CA GLU A 562 -10.50 5.88 13.16
C GLU A 562 -10.27 5.72 11.65
N THR A 563 -9.04 5.46 11.24
CA THR A 563 -8.68 5.22 9.84
C THR A 563 -8.31 3.75 9.65
N LEU A 564 -8.98 3.08 8.71
CA LEU A 564 -8.64 1.71 8.33
C LEU A 564 -7.40 1.73 7.43
N ILE A 565 -6.32 1.08 7.88
CA ILE A 565 -5.11 0.86 7.08
C ILE A 565 -5.20 -0.53 6.46
N THR A 566 -5.08 -0.61 5.14
CA THR A 566 -5.02 -1.86 4.39
C THR A 566 -3.61 -2.06 3.85
N LEU A 567 -3.02 -3.21 4.17
CA LEU A 567 -1.74 -3.66 3.63
C LEU A 567 -2.01 -4.79 2.65
N THR A 568 -1.42 -4.69 1.46
CA THR A 568 -1.51 -5.69 0.39
C THR A 568 -0.12 -6.20 0.07
N ALA A 569 0.08 -7.51 0.18
CA ALA A 569 1.35 -8.16 -0.12
C ALA A 569 1.18 -9.02 -1.37
N THR A 570 1.91 -8.70 -2.43
CA THR A 570 1.82 -9.37 -3.74
C THR A 570 3.12 -10.08 -4.08
N ASP A 571 3.08 -11.38 -4.32
CA ASP A 571 4.26 -12.17 -4.69
C ASP A 571 4.71 -11.92 -6.15
N ALA A 572 5.88 -12.44 -6.52
CA ALA A 572 6.39 -12.36 -7.89
C ALA A 572 5.49 -13.04 -8.94
N GLY A 573 4.56 -13.91 -8.50
CA GLY A 573 3.58 -14.58 -9.34
C GLY A 573 2.31 -13.77 -9.60
N GLY A 574 2.15 -12.63 -8.93
CA GLY A 574 0.95 -11.78 -8.99
C GLY A 574 -0.16 -12.20 -8.02
N ASN A 575 0.08 -13.17 -7.13
CA ASN A 575 -0.88 -13.53 -6.10
C ASN A 575 -0.74 -12.57 -4.92
N ALA A 576 -1.86 -12.14 -4.35
CA ALA A 576 -1.86 -11.19 -3.24
C ALA A 576 -2.72 -11.66 -2.07
N ASP A 577 -2.27 -11.31 -0.87
CA ASP A 577 -3.07 -11.36 0.35
C ASP A 577 -3.18 -9.95 0.94
N THR A 578 -4.28 -9.69 1.62
CA THR A 578 -4.60 -8.38 2.18
C THR A 578 -5.00 -8.52 3.63
N CYS A 579 -4.47 -7.63 4.46
CA CYS A 579 -4.90 -7.53 5.85
C CYS A 579 -5.20 -6.06 6.18
N SER A 580 -6.02 -5.80 7.21
CA SER A 580 -6.32 -4.45 7.65
C SER A 580 -6.38 -4.33 9.17
N PHE A 581 -5.98 -3.17 9.67
CA PHE A 581 -6.01 -2.81 11.10
C PHE A 581 -6.41 -1.34 11.27
N LEU A 582 -6.84 -0.96 12.47
CA LEU A 582 -7.28 0.40 12.75
C LEU A 582 -6.14 1.25 13.29
N VAL A 583 -6.00 2.46 12.74
CA VAL A 583 -5.25 3.55 13.34
C VAL A 583 -6.23 4.52 13.96
N LYS A 584 -6.14 4.71 15.28
CA LYS A 584 -6.95 5.70 15.99
C LYS A 584 -6.07 6.88 16.38
N THR A 585 -6.55 8.08 16.10
CA THR A 585 -5.85 9.31 16.49
C THR A 585 -6.40 9.82 17.81
N VAL A 586 -5.52 10.07 18.77
CA VAL A 586 -5.86 10.60 20.08
C VAL A 586 -5.26 11.98 20.24
N ASP A 587 -5.97 12.82 20.99
CA ASP A 587 -5.47 14.13 21.40
C ASP A 587 -5.08 14.04 22.86
N HIS A 588 -3.84 14.44 23.15
CA HIS A 588 -3.23 14.45 24.49
C HIS A 588 -2.81 15.85 24.92
N ALA A 589 -3.05 16.88 24.10
CA ALA A 589 -2.76 18.25 24.48
C ALA A 589 -3.86 18.73 25.42
N ALA A 590 -3.48 19.29 26.57
CA ALA A 590 -4.44 19.96 27.44
C ALA A 590 -4.75 21.36 26.89
N PRO A 591 -5.98 21.88 27.09
CA PRO A 591 -6.33 23.23 26.70
C PRO A 591 -5.38 24.28 27.29
N VAL A 592 -5.05 25.31 26.53
CA VAL A 592 -4.23 26.43 26.99
C VAL A 592 -5.13 27.55 27.49
N ILE A 593 -5.11 27.80 28.81
CA ILE A 593 -5.86 28.89 29.43
C ILE A 593 -5.09 30.21 29.27
N ASN A 594 -5.74 31.19 28.67
CA ASN A 594 -5.31 32.58 28.58
C ASN A 594 -5.86 33.36 29.78
N THR A 595 -4.98 33.98 30.54
CA THR A 595 -5.32 34.70 31.77
C THR A 595 -6.17 35.96 31.51
N PRO A 596 -6.99 36.41 32.47
CA PRO A 596 -7.79 37.62 32.33
C PRO A 596 -6.93 38.86 32.01
N VAL A 597 -7.47 39.79 31.22
CA VAL A 597 -6.74 40.97 30.68
C VAL A 597 -6.36 42.00 31.74
N LEU A 598 -6.94 41.93 32.95
CA LEU A 598 -6.56 42.78 34.08
C LEU A 598 -5.16 42.37 34.59
N THR A 599 -4.14 43.12 34.20
CA THR A 599 -2.73 42.92 34.58
C THR A 599 -2.58 42.72 36.09
N VAL A 600 -2.16 41.49 36.46
CA VAL A 600 -1.84 41.10 37.83
C VAL A 600 -0.54 41.77 38.25
N ALA A 601 -0.61 42.86 39.01
CA ALA A 601 0.55 43.41 39.69
C ALA A 601 0.81 42.58 40.97
N ASN A 602 1.89 41.79 40.97
CA ASN A 602 2.46 41.10 42.14
C ASN A 602 1.51 40.23 42.97
N GLY A 603 1.38 38.94 42.60
CA GLY A 603 1.02 37.89 43.58
C GLY A 603 -0.36 37.25 43.47
N GLY A 604 -1.01 37.23 42.30
CA GLY A 604 -2.19 36.38 42.06
C GLY A 604 -3.53 36.90 42.59
N SER A 605 -3.60 38.18 42.96
CA SER A 605 -4.83 38.83 43.47
C SER A 605 -5.29 39.98 42.57
N ILE A 606 -6.58 40.00 42.24
CA ILE A 606 -7.30 41.10 41.58
C ILE A 606 -8.04 41.88 42.66
N ILE A 607 -7.69 43.16 42.86
CA ILE A 607 -8.29 44.02 43.88
C ILE A 607 -9.39 44.86 43.22
N LEU A 608 -10.60 44.81 43.77
CA LEU A 608 -11.78 45.53 43.29
C LEU A 608 -12.43 46.27 44.45
N SER A 609 -13.09 47.38 44.16
CA SER A 609 -13.90 48.11 45.16
C SER A 609 -15.32 47.57 45.20
N THR A 610 -16.00 47.72 46.34
CA THR A 610 -17.44 47.48 46.45
C THR A 610 -18.25 48.35 45.49
N ASP A 611 -19.39 47.82 45.01
CA ASP A 611 -20.35 48.59 44.22
C ASP A 611 -21.01 49.65 45.10
N SER A 612 -21.28 50.84 44.55
CA SER A 612 -21.87 51.96 45.30
C SER A 612 -23.10 51.56 46.11
N ALA A 613 -23.12 51.97 47.38
CA ALA A 613 -24.21 51.68 48.33
C ALA A 613 -24.45 50.19 48.64
N THR A 614 -23.55 49.28 48.28
CA THR A 614 -23.62 47.86 48.65
C THR A 614 -22.29 47.36 49.21
N CYS A 615 -22.31 46.37 50.10
CA CYS A 615 -21.10 45.78 50.68
C CYS A 615 -20.62 44.55 49.89
N SER A 616 -20.68 44.62 48.57
CA SER A 616 -20.34 43.55 47.62
C SER A 616 -19.94 44.12 46.26
N PHE A 617 -19.32 43.31 45.41
CA PHE A 617 -18.97 43.64 44.04
C PHE A 617 -19.66 42.66 43.07
N THR A 618 -20.38 43.18 42.08
CA THR A 618 -21.00 42.37 41.03
C THR A 618 -20.09 42.31 39.81
N ALA A 619 -19.58 41.11 39.51
CA ALA A 619 -18.70 40.93 38.37
C ALA A 619 -19.43 41.12 37.03
N GLY A 620 -18.74 41.70 36.06
CA GLY A 620 -19.06 41.63 34.64
C GLY A 620 -18.19 40.55 33.98
N ASN A 621 -17.89 40.71 32.69
CA ASN A 621 -17.03 39.77 31.96
C ASN A 621 -15.51 39.98 32.18
N GLN A 622 -15.12 41.00 32.96
CA GLN A 622 -13.70 41.34 33.17
C GLN A 622 -12.90 40.29 33.94
N LEU A 623 -13.57 39.34 34.59
CA LEU A 623 -12.96 38.24 35.34
C LEU A 623 -12.97 36.92 34.54
N ASP A 624 -13.51 36.92 33.32
CA ASP A 624 -13.61 35.72 32.51
C ASP A 624 -12.23 35.31 31.99
N ILE A 625 -11.98 34.00 31.89
CA ILE A 625 -10.82 33.45 31.20
C ILE A 625 -11.19 33.12 29.75
N THR A 626 -10.20 33.04 28.87
CA THR A 626 -10.37 32.40 27.56
C THR A 626 -9.44 31.22 27.48
N ALA A 627 -9.76 30.22 26.67
CA ALA A 627 -8.87 29.10 26.42
C ALA A 627 -8.91 28.72 24.95
N THR A 628 -7.81 28.16 24.47
CA THR A 628 -7.67 27.61 23.12
C THR A 628 -7.10 26.22 23.21
N ASP A 629 -7.48 25.34 22.29
CA ASP A 629 -6.90 24.02 22.15
C ASP A 629 -6.49 23.75 20.70
N ASN A 630 -5.56 22.81 20.47
CA ASN A 630 -5.11 22.48 19.13
C ASN A 630 -6.18 21.75 18.32
N CYS A 631 -7.00 20.92 18.97
CA CYS A 631 -7.93 20.01 18.32
C CYS A 631 -9.40 20.28 18.60
N ASP A 632 -9.71 21.14 19.56
CA ASP A 632 -11.07 21.43 19.98
C ASP A 632 -11.40 22.93 20.05
N ASP A 633 -12.32 23.36 19.20
CA ASP A 633 -12.83 24.74 19.19
C ASP A 633 -13.97 24.95 20.21
N SER A 634 -14.46 23.88 20.85
CA SER A 634 -15.65 23.86 21.71
C SER A 634 -15.34 23.35 23.13
N LEU A 635 -14.49 24.08 23.84
CA LEU A 635 -14.06 23.76 25.20
C LEU A 635 -15.17 23.90 26.24
N LEU A 636 -15.15 23.02 27.24
CA LEU A 636 -16.05 23.06 28.39
C LEU A 636 -15.39 23.80 29.57
N TYR A 637 -16.05 24.85 30.05
CA TYR A 637 -15.57 25.67 31.16
C TYR A 637 -16.35 25.36 32.44
N ALA A 638 -15.64 25.28 33.56
CA ALA A 638 -16.23 25.23 34.89
C ALA A 638 -15.43 26.08 35.88
N TYR A 639 -16.10 26.65 36.89
CA TYR A 639 -15.43 27.32 37.99
C TYR A 639 -16.00 26.94 39.36
N THR A 640 -15.19 27.16 40.39
CA THR A 640 -15.59 27.12 41.80
C THR A 640 -15.14 28.40 42.50
N LEU A 641 -15.92 28.85 43.48
CA LEU A 641 -15.64 30.03 44.30
C LEU A 641 -15.39 29.58 45.73
N THR A 642 -14.28 30.03 46.32
CA THR A 642 -13.97 29.76 47.73
C THR A 642 -13.94 31.06 48.52
N PHE A 643 -14.87 31.22 49.46
CA PHE A 643 -14.94 32.39 50.34
C PHE A 643 -15.03 31.92 51.81
N ASN A 644 -14.18 32.49 52.68
CA ASN A 644 -14.07 32.09 54.10
C ASN A 644 -13.90 30.57 54.32
N GLY A 645 -13.19 29.89 53.41
CA GLY A 645 -12.96 28.44 53.47
C GLY A 645 -14.15 27.57 53.04
N ILE A 646 -15.26 28.17 52.61
CA ILE A 646 -16.41 27.45 52.03
C ILE A 646 -16.28 27.47 50.51
N ILE A 647 -16.24 26.28 49.91
CA ILE A 647 -16.13 26.08 48.46
C ILE A 647 -17.54 25.89 47.88
N SER A 648 -17.86 26.63 46.81
CA SER A 648 -19.09 26.43 46.05
C SER A 648 -19.07 25.10 45.28
N GLY A 649 -20.25 24.58 44.92
CA GLY A 649 -20.31 23.54 43.89
C GLY A 649 -19.70 24.04 42.57
N PRO A 650 -19.18 23.13 41.71
CA PRO A 650 -18.70 23.50 40.39
C PRO A 650 -19.86 24.03 39.53
N VAL A 651 -19.64 25.18 38.89
CA VAL A 651 -20.60 25.81 37.99
C VAL A 651 -20.06 25.70 36.57
N THR A 652 -20.82 25.04 35.69
CA THR A 652 -20.49 24.93 34.26
C THR A 652 -20.89 26.21 33.54
N SER A 653 -19.94 27.12 33.37
CA SER A 653 -20.11 28.42 32.70
C SER A 653 -18.74 28.92 32.29
N ASN A 654 -18.66 29.68 31.20
CA ASN A 654 -17.45 30.37 30.75
C ASN A 654 -17.39 31.84 31.21
N THR A 655 -18.37 32.27 32.01
CA THR A 655 -18.48 33.66 32.45
C THR A 655 -18.84 33.76 33.94
N LEU A 656 -18.23 34.73 34.62
CA LEU A 656 -18.53 35.17 35.99
C LEU A 656 -19.43 36.42 35.99
N SER A 657 -19.89 36.87 34.83
CA SER A 657 -20.78 38.03 34.75
C SER A 657 -22.08 37.77 35.54
N GLY A 658 -22.43 38.70 36.42
CA GLY A 658 -23.57 38.62 37.34
C GLY A 658 -23.27 37.93 38.67
N ILE A 659 -22.06 37.41 38.89
CA ILE A 659 -21.68 36.82 40.18
C ILE A 659 -21.35 37.92 41.19
N ILE A 660 -21.93 37.81 42.39
CA ILE A 660 -21.74 38.75 43.49
C ILE A 660 -20.61 38.24 44.40
N PHE A 661 -19.54 39.03 44.52
CA PHE A 661 -18.42 38.79 45.40
C PHE A 661 -18.60 39.61 46.70
N PRO A 662 -18.69 38.97 47.88
CA PRO A 662 -18.75 39.67 49.16
C PRO A 662 -17.42 40.36 49.49
N LYS A 663 -17.45 41.40 50.36
CA LYS A 663 -16.24 42.04 50.92
C LYS A 663 -15.29 40.98 51.51
N GLY A 664 -14.02 41.04 51.12
CA GLY A 664 -13.00 40.07 51.52
C GLY A 664 -12.37 39.34 50.33
N SER A 665 -11.72 38.20 50.58
CA SER A 665 -11.00 37.44 49.57
C SER A 665 -11.78 36.20 49.11
N THR A 666 -12.04 36.12 47.80
CA THR A 666 -12.64 34.95 47.15
C THR A 666 -11.64 34.34 46.17
N ILE A 667 -11.31 33.05 46.31
CA ILE A 667 -10.50 32.34 45.32
C ILE A 667 -11.42 31.83 44.22
N VAL A 668 -11.14 32.21 42.98
CA VAL A 668 -11.77 31.68 41.79
C VAL A 668 -10.86 30.59 41.22
N SER A 669 -11.38 29.38 41.06
CA SER A 669 -10.66 28.26 40.44
C SER A 669 -11.41 27.79 39.20
N TRP A 670 -10.79 27.98 38.04
CA TRP A 670 -11.28 27.53 36.75
C TRP A 670 -10.71 26.16 36.38
N THR A 671 -11.53 25.36 35.71
CA THR A 671 -11.14 24.13 35.02
C THR A 671 -11.73 24.17 33.62
N VAL A 672 -10.87 23.98 32.62
CA VAL A 672 -11.26 23.89 31.20
C VAL A 672 -10.93 22.48 30.72
N SER A 673 -11.87 21.83 30.04
CA SER A 673 -11.68 20.51 29.43
C SER A 673 -12.02 20.52 27.95
N ASP A 674 -11.26 19.78 27.15
CA ASP A 674 -11.60 19.47 25.76
C ASP A 674 -12.54 18.24 25.67
N HIS A 675 -12.97 17.92 24.44
CA HIS A 675 -13.76 16.73 24.10
C HIS A 675 -12.99 15.41 24.26
N ALA A 676 -11.65 15.44 24.25
CA ALA A 676 -10.79 14.28 24.49
C ALA A 676 -10.64 13.95 26.00
N GLY A 677 -11.09 14.85 26.88
CA GLY A 677 -11.02 14.75 28.33
C GLY A 677 -9.73 15.29 28.95
N ASN A 678 -8.85 15.95 28.19
CA ASN A 678 -7.69 16.62 28.76
C ASN A 678 -8.16 17.89 29.49
N THR A 679 -7.52 18.22 30.62
CA THR A 679 -7.95 19.31 31.50
C THR A 679 -6.82 20.27 31.81
N ALA A 680 -7.14 21.55 31.88
CA ALA A 680 -6.28 22.59 32.42
C ALA A 680 -7.00 23.35 33.53
N SER A 681 -6.26 23.77 34.55
CA SER A 681 -6.81 24.52 35.67
C SER A 681 -6.03 25.81 35.92
N TYR A 682 -6.73 26.87 36.28
CA TYR A 682 -6.16 28.16 36.61
C TYR A 682 -6.93 28.79 37.77
N SER A 683 -6.22 29.33 38.76
CA SER A 683 -6.85 30.02 39.89
C SER A 683 -6.22 31.37 40.18
N TYR A 684 -7.05 32.28 40.68
CA TYR A 684 -6.65 33.61 41.14
C TYR A 684 -7.57 34.06 42.28
N THR A 685 -7.13 35.04 43.04
CA THR A 685 -7.90 35.61 44.17
C THR A 685 -8.55 36.92 43.74
N VAL A 686 -9.83 37.11 44.07
CA VAL A 686 -10.52 38.40 43.98
C VAL A 686 -10.61 38.97 45.39
N VAL A 687 -10.09 40.17 45.61
CA VAL A 687 -10.15 40.88 46.89
C VAL A 687 -11.06 42.09 46.73
N VAL A 688 -12.23 42.05 47.37
CA VAL A 688 -13.18 43.16 47.38
C VAL A 688 -12.93 44.02 48.62
N ASN A 689 -12.40 45.21 48.39
CA ASN A 689 -12.13 46.21 49.42
C ASN A 689 -13.20 47.30 49.42
N ASP A 690 -13.38 47.91 50.58
CA ASP A 690 -14.26 49.05 50.76
C ASP A 690 -13.46 50.34 50.71
N THR A 691 -13.80 51.20 49.76
CA THR A 691 -13.11 52.48 49.49
C THR A 691 -14.06 53.67 49.53
N GLU A 692 -15.33 53.46 49.86
CA GLU A 692 -16.33 54.52 49.96
C GLU A 692 -16.21 55.18 51.34
N SER A 693 -16.27 56.51 51.42
CA SER A 693 -16.19 57.20 52.73
C SER A 693 -17.56 57.28 53.40
N PRO A 694 -17.63 57.26 54.75
CA PRO A 694 -18.90 57.39 55.47
C PRO A 694 -19.67 58.66 55.09
N LEU A 695 -20.99 58.61 55.10
CA LEU A 695 -21.86 59.76 54.85
C LEU A 695 -22.37 60.36 56.17
N ILE A 696 -22.03 61.63 56.45
CA ILE A 696 -22.54 62.42 57.58
C ILE A 696 -23.72 63.30 57.11
N THR A 697 -24.86 63.22 57.79
CA THR A 697 -26.05 64.05 57.53
C THR A 697 -26.70 64.55 58.83
N ASN A 698 -27.64 65.50 58.72
CA ASN A 698 -28.46 66.02 59.82
C ASN A 698 -27.72 66.68 61.00
N VAL A 699 -26.53 67.26 60.77
CA VAL A 699 -25.74 67.92 61.84
C VAL A 699 -26.49 69.13 62.40
N SER A 700 -26.78 69.11 63.71
CA SER A 700 -27.42 70.21 64.45
C SER A 700 -26.88 70.29 65.88
N VAL A 701 -26.99 71.46 66.52
CA VAL A 701 -26.48 71.70 67.88
C VAL A 701 -27.52 72.34 68.79
N THR A 702 -27.61 71.88 70.03
CA THR A 702 -28.54 72.42 71.04
C THR A 702 -27.86 72.54 72.40
N PRO A 703 -27.82 73.74 73.03
CA PRO A 703 -28.27 75.03 72.50
C PRO A 703 -27.30 75.60 71.44
N THR A 704 -27.83 76.38 70.49
CA THR A 704 -27.02 77.05 69.44
C THR A 704 -26.22 78.25 69.96
N GLN A 705 -26.57 78.76 71.15
CA GLN A 705 -25.91 79.87 71.82
C GLN A 705 -25.79 79.65 73.33
N LEU A 706 -24.74 80.21 73.95
CA LEU A 706 -24.48 80.11 75.38
C LEU A 706 -24.63 81.48 76.05
N TRP A 707 -25.72 81.67 76.80
CA TRP A 707 -26.04 82.92 77.51
C TRP A 707 -26.68 82.67 78.89
N PRO A 708 -26.42 83.51 79.92
CA PRO A 708 -25.44 84.60 79.96
C PRO A 708 -23.98 84.12 80.00
N PRO A 709 -23.00 84.95 79.59
CA PRO A 709 -21.57 84.66 79.66
C PRO A 709 -21.13 84.69 81.13
N ASN A 710 -21.32 83.56 81.82
CA ASN A 710 -21.17 83.44 83.27
C ASN A 710 -19.97 82.57 83.68
N HIS A 711 -19.05 82.30 82.75
CA HIS A 711 -17.84 81.49 82.94
C HIS A 711 -18.10 80.02 83.30
N LYS A 712 -19.34 79.53 83.19
CA LYS A 712 -19.67 78.12 83.47
C LYS A 712 -19.61 77.29 82.18
N LEU A 713 -19.12 76.07 82.30
CA LEU A 713 -19.29 75.03 81.28
C LEU A 713 -20.77 74.68 81.16
N ARG A 714 -21.29 74.69 79.93
CA ARG A 714 -22.64 74.27 79.60
C ARG A 714 -22.59 73.12 78.62
N GLU A 715 -23.42 72.11 78.85
CA GLU A 715 -23.59 71.03 77.90
C GLU A 715 -24.25 71.54 76.62
N VAL A 716 -23.70 71.07 75.51
CA VAL A 716 -24.19 71.21 74.15
C VAL A 716 -24.26 69.82 73.58
N THR A 717 -25.45 69.45 73.12
CA THR A 717 -25.69 68.22 72.38
C THR A 717 -25.55 68.51 70.89
N ILE A 718 -24.76 67.70 70.21
CA ILE A 718 -24.60 67.65 68.77
C ILE A 718 -25.39 66.44 68.28
N ASN A 719 -26.39 66.64 67.45
CA ASN A 719 -27.13 65.55 66.80
C ASN A 719 -26.66 65.44 65.35
N TYR A 720 -26.38 64.22 64.89
CA TYR A 720 -26.05 63.91 63.50
C TYR A 720 -26.37 62.44 63.19
N THR A 721 -26.30 62.06 61.93
CA THR A 721 -26.39 60.67 61.49
C THR A 721 -25.18 60.36 60.62
N ALA A 722 -24.39 59.35 60.99
CA ALA A 722 -23.26 58.87 60.21
C ALA A 722 -23.53 57.42 59.80
N THR A 723 -23.57 57.16 58.49
CA THR A 723 -23.85 55.84 57.90
C THR A 723 -22.84 55.51 56.83
N ASP A 724 -22.48 54.25 56.72
CA ASP A 724 -21.57 53.74 55.72
C ASP A 724 -22.19 52.53 55.00
N ASN A 725 -21.76 52.26 53.76
CA ASN A 725 -22.27 51.14 52.96
C ASN A 725 -21.80 49.77 53.48
N CYS A 726 -20.71 49.71 54.27
CA CYS A 726 -19.99 48.48 54.58
C CYS A 726 -19.56 48.36 56.05
N GLY A 727 -20.38 48.85 57.00
CA GLY A 727 -20.26 48.50 58.41
C GLY A 727 -20.64 49.61 59.39
N ALA A 728 -20.21 49.45 60.63
CA ALA A 728 -20.41 50.44 61.67
C ALA A 728 -19.43 51.62 61.48
N VAL A 729 -19.93 52.82 61.72
CA VAL A 729 -19.16 54.07 61.63
C VAL A 729 -18.81 54.52 63.04
N THR A 730 -17.55 54.85 63.27
CA THR A 730 -17.09 55.51 64.50
C THR A 730 -17.02 57.01 64.27
N SER A 731 -17.45 57.79 65.25
CA SER A 731 -17.48 59.25 65.13
C SER A 731 -16.68 59.91 66.23
N SER A 732 -16.05 61.04 65.93
CA SER A 732 -15.28 61.82 66.89
C SER A 732 -15.57 63.31 66.73
N LEU A 733 -15.54 64.03 67.85
CA LEU A 733 -15.66 65.48 67.87
C LEU A 733 -14.31 66.12 68.15
N ALA A 734 -14.07 67.28 67.55
CA ALA A 734 -12.99 68.19 67.89
C ALA A 734 -13.57 69.60 68.04
N VAL A 735 -13.20 70.30 69.11
CA VAL A 735 -13.67 71.67 69.35
C VAL A 735 -12.50 72.63 69.20
N THR A 736 -12.71 73.71 68.47
CA THR A 736 -11.81 74.85 68.38
C THR A 736 -12.56 76.12 68.73
N SER A 737 -11.84 77.19 69.08
CA SER A 737 -12.45 78.49 69.34
C SER A 737 -11.71 79.57 68.55
N ASN A 738 -12.46 80.60 68.12
CA ASN A 738 -11.88 81.80 67.51
C ASN A 738 -11.13 82.69 68.53
N GLU A 739 -11.20 82.35 69.82
CA GLU A 739 -10.48 83.00 70.92
C GLU A 739 -9.48 82.01 71.56
N PRO A 740 -8.29 82.47 71.98
CA PRO A 740 -7.31 81.62 72.66
C PRO A 740 -7.83 81.17 74.04
N VAL A 741 -7.46 79.95 74.44
CA VAL A 741 -7.71 79.44 75.79
C VAL A 741 -6.79 80.21 76.76
N THR A 742 -7.35 80.98 77.70
CA THR A 742 -6.56 81.80 78.64
C THR A 742 -6.68 81.29 80.08
N GLY A 743 -5.52 80.96 80.67
CA GLY A 743 -5.36 80.08 81.83
C GLY A 743 -5.73 80.58 83.22
N ASN A 744 -6.90 81.19 83.43
CA ASN A 744 -7.44 81.36 84.80
C ASN A 744 -8.70 80.53 85.08
N HIS A 745 -9.34 79.92 84.07
CA HIS A 745 -10.54 79.08 84.22
C HIS A 745 -10.55 77.85 83.29
N GLU A 746 -9.40 77.26 82.94
CA GLU A 746 -9.37 76.07 82.07
C GLU A 746 -10.11 74.85 82.65
N PRO A 747 -10.66 73.96 81.81
CA PRO A 747 -10.68 74.01 80.34
C PRO A 747 -11.88 74.81 79.79
N ASP A 748 -11.75 75.36 78.58
CA ASP A 748 -12.82 76.12 77.90
C ASP A 748 -13.82 75.22 77.19
N TRP A 749 -13.42 74.00 76.88
CA TRP A 749 -14.31 72.94 76.47
C TRP A 749 -13.88 71.58 77.01
N ILE A 750 -14.85 70.69 77.19
CA ILE A 750 -14.63 69.27 77.47
C ILE A 750 -15.47 68.50 76.46
N ILE A 751 -14.85 67.60 75.71
CA ILE A 751 -15.59 66.66 74.87
C ILE A 751 -15.99 65.51 75.79
N VAL A 752 -17.29 65.32 75.99
CA VAL A 752 -17.83 64.33 76.92
C VAL A 752 -17.95 62.98 76.22
N ASP A 753 -18.53 63.01 75.02
CA ASP A 753 -18.63 61.87 74.10
C ASP A 753 -18.82 62.39 72.66
N GLU A 754 -19.15 61.49 71.75
CA GLU A 754 -19.31 61.79 70.33
C GLU A 754 -20.54 62.66 69.99
N HIS A 755 -21.49 62.84 70.92
CA HIS A 755 -22.67 63.71 70.76
C HIS A 755 -22.72 64.85 71.78
N HIS A 756 -21.84 64.89 72.78
CA HIS A 756 -21.91 65.88 73.86
C HIS A 756 -20.57 66.58 74.06
N VAL A 757 -20.61 67.91 74.06
CA VAL A 757 -19.49 68.74 74.51
C VAL A 757 -19.98 69.70 75.60
N LYS A 758 -19.10 70.01 76.53
CA LYS A 758 -19.27 71.11 77.48
C LYS A 758 -18.47 72.29 76.96
N LEU A 759 -19.13 73.41 76.71
CA LEU A 759 -18.49 74.64 76.23
C LEU A 759 -18.64 75.73 77.29
N ARG A 760 -17.59 76.51 77.51
CA ARG A 760 -17.61 77.57 78.52
C ARG A 760 -18.33 78.79 77.98
N ALA A 761 -19.38 79.21 78.67
CA ALA A 761 -20.10 80.44 78.37
C ALA A 761 -19.28 81.65 78.82
N GLU A 762 -18.22 81.99 78.10
CA GLU A 762 -17.36 83.15 78.37
C GLU A 762 -16.79 83.75 77.08
N ARG A 763 -16.20 84.96 77.19
CA ARG A 763 -15.56 85.69 76.08
C ARG A 763 -14.51 86.66 76.62
N LEU A 764 -13.51 87.00 75.81
CA LEU A 764 -12.36 87.79 76.25
C LEU A 764 -12.58 89.32 76.29
N ARG A 765 -13.49 89.95 75.50
CA ARG A 765 -13.69 91.43 75.48
C ARG A 765 -15.09 91.89 75.02
N PHE A 766 -15.48 93.12 75.37
CA PHE A 766 -16.67 93.80 74.84
C PHE A 766 -16.52 94.04 73.33
N ASN A 767 -17.54 93.65 72.54
CA ASN A 767 -17.78 93.90 71.09
C ASN A 767 -17.47 92.78 70.08
N LYS A 768 -17.18 91.53 70.47
CA LYS A 768 -17.20 90.36 69.54
C LYS A 768 -17.75 89.10 70.22
N ASP A 769 -18.38 88.23 69.44
CA ASP A 769 -18.89 86.94 69.90
C ASP A 769 -17.75 85.90 69.96
N ARG A 770 -17.76 85.07 71.00
CA ARG A 770 -16.92 83.86 71.02
C ARG A 770 -17.63 82.78 70.23
N ILE A 771 -16.94 82.17 69.27
CA ILE A 771 -17.44 81.07 68.45
C ILE A 771 -16.62 79.84 68.80
N TYR A 772 -17.31 78.77 69.18
CA TYR A 772 -16.76 77.42 69.23
C TYR A 772 -17.14 76.70 67.94
N THR A 773 -16.15 76.21 67.20
CA THR A 773 -16.36 75.35 66.02
C THR A 773 -16.17 73.91 66.45
N ILE A 774 -17.22 73.11 66.31
CA ILE A 774 -17.18 71.67 66.53
C ILE A 774 -17.05 71.00 65.17
N ALA A 775 -15.92 70.34 64.93
CA ALA A 775 -15.71 69.45 63.80
C ALA A 775 -16.07 68.02 64.21
N LEU A 776 -16.97 67.40 63.44
CA LEU A 776 -17.34 66.00 63.50
C LEU A 776 -16.58 65.25 62.41
N THR A 777 -15.91 64.16 62.76
CA THR A 777 -15.28 63.24 61.80
C THR A 777 -15.84 61.85 62.00
N ALA A 778 -16.38 61.27 60.93
CA ALA A 778 -16.85 59.90 60.86
C ALA A 778 -15.79 59.05 60.15
N THR A 779 -15.53 57.86 60.66
CA THR A 779 -14.57 56.89 60.12
C THR A 779 -15.21 55.51 60.08
N ASP A 780 -15.21 54.88 58.90
CA ASP A 780 -15.70 53.51 58.77
C ASP A 780 -14.70 52.48 59.31
N SER A 781 -15.07 51.21 59.22
CA SER A 781 -14.23 50.07 59.59
C SER A 781 -13.03 49.82 58.65
N ALA A 782 -13.03 50.40 57.44
CA ALA A 782 -11.95 50.32 56.46
C ALA A 782 -10.94 51.49 56.60
N GLY A 783 -11.23 52.47 57.45
CA GLY A 783 -10.40 53.65 57.70
C GLY A 783 -10.70 54.83 56.79
N ASN A 784 -11.74 54.78 55.95
CA ASN A 784 -12.14 55.93 55.15
C ASN A 784 -12.85 56.95 56.05
N THR A 785 -12.58 58.24 55.84
CA THR A 785 -13.05 59.32 56.73
C THR A 785 -13.86 60.38 55.99
N SER A 786 -14.91 60.89 56.62
CA SER A 786 -15.58 62.12 56.21
C SER A 786 -15.73 63.08 57.40
N SER A 787 -15.78 64.39 57.14
CA SER A 787 -15.87 65.40 58.18
C SER A 787 -16.90 66.48 57.86
N GLN A 788 -17.60 66.97 58.88
CA GLN A 788 -18.53 68.10 58.81
C GLN A 788 -18.35 68.98 60.06
N SER A 789 -18.58 70.29 59.97
CA SER A 789 -18.43 71.20 61.12
C SER A 789 -19.68 72.03 61.38
N THR A 790 -19.89 72.39 62.65
CA THR A 790 -20.96 73.27 63.13
C THR A 790 -20.43 74.22 64.20
N THR A 791 -21.14 75.30 64.51
CA THR A 791 -20.64 76.37 65.39
C THR A 791 -21.63 76.75 66.49
N ILE A 792 -21.13 77.03 67.69
CA ILE A 792 -21.90 77.54 68.84
C ILE A 792 -21.33 78.90 69.25
N THR A 793 -22.20 79.85 69.58
CA THR A 793 -21.79 81.24 69.83
C THR A 793 -22.09 81.70 71.27
N VAL A 794 -21.20 82.49 71.88
CA VAL A 794 -21.42 83.23 73.14
C VAL A 794 -21.67 84.72 72.80
N PRO A 795 -22.94 85.17 72.65
CA PRO A 795 -23.28 86.42 71.96
C PRO A 795 -23.08 87.70 72.77
N CYS A 796 -22.70 88.82 72.14
CA CYS A 796 -22.35 90.10 72.76
C CYS A 796 -23.53 90.85 73.43
N PHE A 797 -24.76 90.84 72.87
CA PHE A 797 -26.03 91.31 73.48
C PHE A 797 -27.26 90.66 72.80
N PRO A 798 -28.38 90.40 73.50
CA PRO A 798 -29.52 89.66 72.93
C PRO A 798 -30.56 90.54 72.21
N ASN A 799 -30.86 90.19 70.95
CA ASN A 799 -32.12 90.36 70.22
C ASN A 799 -32.57 91.78 69.78
N GLU A 800 -32.08 92.23 68.61
CA GLU A 800 -32.65 93.33 67.81
C GLU A 800 -33.65 92.85 66.75
N GLU A 801 -34.90 92.56 67.14
CA GLU A 801 -36.00 92.51 66.13
C GLU A 801 -37.18 93.45 66.43
N ASN A 802 -37.28 94.02 67.64
CA ASN A 802 -38.38 94.93 67.99
C ASN A 802 -37.95 96.36 68.38
N GLY A 803 -36.70 96.61 68.74
CA GLY A 803 -36.18 97.95 69.06
C GLY A 803 -36.88 98.67 70.24
N LEU A 804 -36.23 99.66 70.82
CA LEU A 804 -36.80 100.56 71.82
C LEU A 804 -37.44 101.77 71.10
N LEU A 805 -38.73 102.02 71.29
CA LEU A 805 -39.43 103.20 70.75
C LEU A 805 -39.63 104.23 71.87
N THR A 806 -38.98 105.38 71.76
CA THR A 806 -39.20 106.52 72.66
C THR A 806 -39.95 107.62 71.92
N VAL A 807 -41.05 108.10 72.49
CA VAL A 807 -41.83 109.21 71.93
C VAL A 807 -41.94 110.33 72.97
N LYS A 808 -41.61 111.56 72.57
CA LYS A 808 -41.77 112.76 73.40
C LYS A 808 -42.50 113.85 72.63
N ALA A 809 -43.28 114.66 73.33
CA ALA A 809 -43.99 115.80 72.77
C ALA A 809 -43.54 117.09 73.46
N PHE A 810 -43.16 118.12 72.69
CA PHE A 810 -42.77 119.41 73.26
C PHE A 810 -43.12 120.62 72.34
N PRO A 811 -43.45 121.78 72.92
CA PRO A 811 -43.87 121.92 74.32
C PRO A 811 -45.18 121.16 74.55
N ASN A 812 -45.37 120.60 75.75
CA ASN A 812 -46.61 119.96 76.14
C ASN A 812 -46.86 120.24 77.64
N PRO A 813 -47.76 121.15 78.01
CA PRO A 813 -48.82 121.76 77.18
C PRO A 813 -48.36 122.73 76.08
N SER A 814 -49.17 122.94 75.02
CA SER A 814 -48.87 123.90 73.93
C SER A 814 -50.10 124.69 73.44
N PRO A 815 -50.02 126.04 73.32
CA PRO A 815 -51.09 126.86 72.73
C PRO A 815 -51.12 126.78 71.20
N ASN A 816 -50.01 126.41 70.52
CA ASN A 816 -49.91 126.49 69.05
C ASN A 816 -49.92 125.13 68.35
N GLN A 817 -48.88 124.34 68.47
CA GLN A 817 -48.79 122.98 67.95
C GLN A 817 -47.80 122.17 68.79
N PHE A 818 -47.85 120.86 68.70
CA PHE A 818 -46.90 119.95 69.34
C PHE A 818 -45.87 119.49 68.33
N ILE A 819 -44.62 119.40 68.76
CA ILE A 819 -43.56 118.68 68.03
C ILE A 819 -43.42 117.32 68.68
N ILE A 820 -43.69 116.27 67.92
CA ILE A 820 -43.55 114.89 68.34
C ILE A 820 -42.20 114.39 67.85
N MET A 821 -41.31 114.11 68.79
CA MET A 821 -40.06 113.43 68.52
C MET A 821 -40.23 111.94 68.75
N THR A 822 -39.94 111.16 67.72
CA THR A 822 -39.81 109.70 67.84
C THR A 822 -38.35 109.33 67.65
N LEU A 823 -37.83 108.50 68.54
CA LEU A 823 -36.53 107.87 68.41
C LEU A 823 -36.74 106.36 68.52
N SER A 824 -36.42 105.63 67.47
CA SER A 824 -36.52 104.18 67.47
C SER A 824 -35.26 103.53 66.94
N THR A 825 -34.87 102.45 67.61
CA THR A 825 -33.81 101.54 67.15
C THR A 825 -34.34 100.46 66.20
N SER A 826 -35.64 100.41 65.91
CA SER A 826 -36.22 99.51 64.90
C SER A 826 -36.28 100.16 63.51
N PRO A 827 -35.96 99.45 62.41
CA PRO A 827 -36.04 99.98 61.04
C PRO A 827 -37.47 100.00 60.45
N LYS A 828 -38.48 99.48 61.15
CA LYS A 828 -39.88 99.42 60.65
C LYS A 828 -40.52 100.80 60.60
N SER A 829 -41.46 101.05 59.68
CA SER A 829 -42.18 102.33 59.63
C SER A 829 -43.14 102.53 60.81
N LEU A 830 -43.27 103.77 61.29
CA LEU A 830 -44.17 104.18 62.36
C LEU A 830 -45.60 104.49 61.86
N ARG A 831 -46.55 104.33 62.77
CA ARG A 831 -47.95 104.77 62.63
C ARG A 831 -48.32 105.62 63.83
N LEU A 832 -49.04 106.70 63.59
CA LEU A 832 -49.46 107.65 64.62
C LEU A 832 -50.97 107.86 64.54
N ALA A 833 -51.65 107.93 65.69
CA ALA A 833 -53.07 108.22 65.79
C ALA A 833 -53.33 109.13 66.99
N VAL A 834 -54.10 110.19 66.82
CA VAL A 834 -54.48 111.13 67.87
C VAL A 834 -55.99 111.07 68.06
N THR A 835 -56.43 110.87 69.30
CA THR A 835 -57.85 110.92 69.69
C THR A 835 -58.11 112.08 70.64
N ASP A 836 -59.31 112.63 70.64
CA ASP A 836 -59.75 113.60 71.64
C ASP A 836 -60.07 112.90 72.99
N ASN A 837 -60.48 113.68 74.00
CA ASN A 837 -60.79 113.14 75.33
C ASN A 837 -62.05 112.25 75.37
N ALA A 838 -62.86 112.23 74.31
CA ALA A 838 -63.99 111.30 74.15
C ALA A 838 -63.58 110.02 73.39
N GLY A 839 -62.31 109.90 72.99
CA GLY A 839 -61.77 108.76 72.25
C GLY A 839 -62.04 108.82 70.74
N LYS A 840 -62.61 109.91 70.22
CA LYS A 840 -62.84 110.06 68.77
C LYS A 840 -61.52 110.37 68.07
N LEU A 841 -61.24 109.67 66.98
CA LEU A 841 -60.04 109.89 66.18
C LEU A 841 -60.07 111.28 65.54
N VAL A 842 -59.02 112.06 65.78
CA VAL A 842 -58.82 113.43 65.31
C VAL A 842 -57.84 113.45 64.15
N GLU A 843 -56.75 112.68 64.22
CA GLU A 843 -55.73 112.61 63.17
C GLU A 843 -55.04 111.24 63.16
N ALA A 844 -54.72 110.68 61.99
CA ALA A 844 -53.90 109.48 61.88
C ALA A 844 -52.93 109.56 60.69
N ARG A 845 -51.71 109.03 60.87
CA ARG A 845 -50.65 108.98 59.86
C ARG A 845 -49.97 107.61 59.86
N HIS A 846 -49.55 107.12 58.70
CA HIS A 846 -48.93 105.81 58.52
C HIS A 846 -47.68 105.88 57.64
N GLY A 847 -46.80 104.88 57.74
CA GLY A 847 -45.60 104.77 56.89
C GLY A 847 -44.50 105.77 57.26
N LEU A 848 -44.54 106.34 58.48
CA LEU A 848 -43.59 107.34 58.92
C LEU A 848 -42.20 106.71 59.14
N PRO A 849 -41.09 107.46 58.95
CA PRO A 849 -39.76 106.97 59.27
C PRO A 849 -39.63 106.65 60.76
N SER A 850 -38.79 105.68 61.12
CA SER A 850 -38.64 105.15 62.48
C SER A 850 -38.15 106.17 63.51
N THR A 851 -37.41 107.20 63.07
CA THR A 851 -36.92 108.29 63.91
C THR A 851 -37.14 109.62 63.18
N GLY A 852 -37.69 110.63 63.86
CA GLY A 852 -38.00 111.92 63.25
C GLY A 852 -38.77 112.91 64.14
N LEU A 853 -39.00 114.12 63.62
CA LEU A 853 -39.83 115.15 64.24
C LEU A 853 -41.10 115.38 63.41
N PHE A 854 -42.27 115.34 64.06
CA PHE A 854 -43.57 115.49 63.42
C PHE A 854 -44.39 116.59 64.09
N PHE A 855 -45.02 117.47 63.31
CA PHE A 855 -45.83 118.57 63.83
C PHE A 855 -47.31 118.21 63.81
N LEU A 856 -47.96 118.33 64.97
CA LEU A 856 -49.38 118.01 65.18
C LEU A 856 -50.12 119.12 65.92
N GLY A 857 -51.44 119.19 65.74
CA GLY A 857 -52.32 119.97 66.61
C GLY A 857 -52.36 121.48 66.37
N GLY A 858 -51.93 121.96 65.20
CA GLY A 858 -52.05 123.36 64.80
C GLY A 858 -53.49 123.87 64.74
N ASN A 859 -54.43 123.01 64.35
CA ASN A 859 -55.86 123.32 64.21
C ASN A 859 -56.74 122.68 65.29
N TYR A 860 -56.13 122.10 66.32
CA TYR A 860 -56.88 121.46 67.40
C TYR A 860 -57.51 122.54 68.29
N LEU A 861 -58.75 122.31 68.71
CA LEU A 861 -59.38 123.14 69.73
C LEU A 861 -58.67 122.93 71.08
N PRO A 862 -58.69 123.94 71.99
CA PRO A 862 -58.13 123.79 73.33
C PRO A 862 -58.76 122.61 74.06
N GLY A 863 -57.94 121.73 74.62
CA GLY A 863 -58.40 120.48 75.20
C GLY A 863 -57.30 119.43 75.35
N ILE A 864 -57.68 118.28 75.90
CA ILE A 864 -56.80 117.13 76.09
C ILE A 864 -56.98 116.18 74.91
N TYR A 865 -55.85 115.70 74.37
CA TYR A 865 -55.78 114.70 73.32
C TYR A 865 -54.84 113.57 73.76
N TYR A 866 -55.00 112.39 73.17
CA TYR A 866 -54.12 111.25 73.38
C TYR A 866 -53.50 110.84 72.06
N LEU A 867 -52.19 110.88 72.02
CA LEU A 867 -51.36 110.49 70.90
C LEU A 867 -50.90 109.04 71.12
N GLU A 868 -51.26 108.15 70.22
CA GLU A 868 -50.73 106.79 70.12
C GLU A 868 -49.74 106.70 68.97
N VAL A 869 -48.55 106.16 69.22
CA VAL A 869 -47.54 105.84 68.20
C VAL A 869 -47.22 104.35 68.25
N LYS A 870 -47.34 103.67 67.11
CA LYS A 870 -47.11 102.24 66.95
C LYS A 870 -46.00 101.95 65.94
N GLN A 871 -45.15 100.99 66.28
CA GLN A 871 -44.13 100.42 65.39
C GLN A 871 -44.10 98.90 65.57
N GLY A 872 -44.60 98.16 64.56
CA GLY A 872 -44.82 96.73 64.74
C GLY A 872 -45.72 96.46 65.96
N ASN A 873 -45.18 95.73 66.95
CA ASN A 873 -45.89 95.41 68.19
C ASN A 873 -45.66 96.44 69.32
N ASN A 874 -44.70 97.36 69.18
CA ASN A 874 -44.46 98.41 70.16
C ASN A 874 -45.48 99.55 70.02
N LYS A 875 -46.02 100.01 71.15
CA LYS A 875 -47.00 101.08 71.24
C LYS A 875 -46.62 102.01 72.38
N GLU A 876 -46.49 103.30 72.08
CA GLU A 876 -46.35 104.37 73.06
C GLU A 876 -47.54 105.30 73.00
N THR A 877 -48.01 105.78 74.16
CA THR A 877 -49.16 106.69 74.23
C THR A 877 -48.85 107.90 75.11
N LEU A 878 -49.01 109.11 74.58
CA LEU A 878 -48.81 110.36 75.30
C LEU A 878 -50.08 111.18 75.38
N LYS A 879 -50.34 111.77 76.55
CA LYS A 879 -51.36 112.80 76.74
C LYS A 879 -50.83 114.15 76.26
N LEU A 880 -51.51 114.78 75.31
CA LEU A 880 -51.20 116.11 74.78
C LEU A 880 -52.23 117.11 75.32
N ILE A 881 -51.77 118.27 75.82
CA ILE A 881 -52.64 119.30 76.38
C ILE A 881 -52.55 120.56 75.53
N LYS A 882 -53.61 120.85 74.77
CA LYS A 882 -53.70 122.05 73.95
C LYS A 882 -54.29 123.20 74.77
N LEU A 883 -53.50 124.24 74.98
CA LEU A 883 -53.94 125.45 75.67
C LEU A 883 -54.73 126.36 74.73
N LYS A 884 -55.62 127.17 75.30
CA LYS A 884 -56.29 128.26 74.56
C LYS A 884 -55.24 129.30 74.21
N ARG A 885 -55.15 129.67 72.93
CA ARG A 885 -54.29 130.77 72.46
C ARG A 885 -54.67 132.08 73.11
#